data_AF-A0A285BY35-F1
#
_entry.id   AF-A0A285BY35-F1
#
_cell.length_a   1.000
_cell.length_b   1.000
_cell.length_c   1.000
_cell.angle_alpha   90.00
_cell.angle_beta   90.00
_cell.angle_gamma   90.00
#
_symmetry.space_group_name_H-M   'P 1'
#
loop_
_entity.id
_entity.type
_entity.pdbx_description
1 polymer ?
#
loop_
_entity_poly.entity_id
_entity_poly.type
_entity_poly.pdbx_seq_one_letter_code
_entity_poly.pdbx_strand_id
1 'polypeptide(L)'
;MLAEQIVNLNKSMSLNYFLQWIKLFLLVWGMVAVIWLLAGVLLRLYEFRDNDSGRGAISSGTDKFGDQFFQTVYLDQGWSASDSLWFYNTTQGSNLLPYSFFLVLEQSNSSDLFRDNQNIDRYGYLPQRPTMSNPDGLPVGMVRDEYQGKAFMGFTCAACHTTQLNYLGVGIRIDGGPANSDMETFMIDLADALYATLENSEKRDRFVVNVLEKGHYKNHVDVLIDLKKYAQRIKTYTIINVPRDTTRPLTRYGYARLDAFGRIYNRVLEHIMSAQQLRELLTEILTAEELTEIMSNVEPVLSSTNRDHIIERIQIYLSSKQIIRLRNRIYNPADAPVSYPFLWDIPQHDYVQWNGRVDNSGLGPMARNAGQMIGVFGTLDWQERDGFTLSSVIGGQGFGPKHIDFQSSIDIRNLRRVEKHLRKLTSPQWPEHILPKIDRARMVNGAKLFSQYCASCHGHIERIDPDRRVVAKMIDTSSIGTDSKMATNGIEYAGYSGILRNQYVGVSTGNLLLQRQAPAAGLLTSATRNVVTTPDPDKWFVRRWVERSLDFAYTFFDNEVQSSLKHGNYTPDTSDNPFASILAYKARPLNGIWATAPYLHNGSVPTLYDLLLPKRQPGDPVEGEYRPDEFMVGSRAFDPVKVGLKSTDYDGFLFRTHIWGNNNGGHEFASGRMPQPDGIFLPALTKEQRLDLVEYLKSL
;
A
#
# COMPACT_ATOMS: atom_id res chain seq x y z
N MET A 1 -24.66 -65.76 42.02
CA MET A 1 -23.36 -65.36 42.61
C MET A 1 -22.18 -65.50 41.65
N LEU A 2 -21.81 -66.70 41.14
CA LEU A 2 -20.65 -66.81 40.22
C LEU A 2 -20.86 -66.13 38.84
N ALA A 3 -22.08 -66.14 38.30
CA ALA A 3 -22.39 -65.51 37.01
C ALA A 3 -22.33 -63.97 37.06
N GLU A 4 -22.68 -63.35 38.19
CA GLU A 4 -22.57 -61.88 38.37
C GLU A 4 -21.12 -61.41 38.56
N GLN A 5 -20.26 -62.23 39.18
CA GLN A 5 -18.84 -61.93 39.32
C GLN A 5 -18.12 -61.96 37.95
N ILE A 6 -18.46 -62.91 37.08
CA ILE A 6 -17.85 -63.04 35.74
C ILE A 6 -18.27 -61.88 34.81
N VAL A 7 -19.52 -61.43 34.88
CA VAL A 7 -20.00 -60.26 34.11
C VAL A 7 -19.37 -58.94 34.60
N ASN A 8 -19.17 -58.78 35.91
CA ASN A 8 -18.49 -57.61 36.47
C ASN A 8 -16.97 -57.59 36.19
N LEU A 9 -16.30 -58.74 36.16
CA LEU A 9 -14.89 -58.87 35.75
C LEU A 9 -14.65 -58.53 34.27
N ASN A 10 -15.59 -58.89 33.39
CA ASN A 10 -15.47 -58.60 31.96
C ASN A 10 -15.73 -57.10 31.65
N LYS A 11 -16.63 -56.46 32.39
CA LYS A 11 -16.84 -54.99 32.35
C LYS A 11 -15.65 -54.20 32.90
N SER A 12 -15.00 -54.67 33.98
CA SER A 12 -13.83 -53.97 34.55
C SER A 12 -12.59 -54.09 33.66
N MET A 13 -12.39 -55.25 33.00
CA MET A 13 -11.34 -55.41 31.99
C MET A 13 -11.56 -54.51 30.77
N SER A 14 -12.79 -54.45 30.21
CA SER A 14 -13.04 -53.59 29.03
C SER A 14 -12.91 -52.09 29.35
N LEU A 15 -13.28 -51.67 30.57
CA LEU A 15 -13.09 -50.31 31.05
C LEU A 15 -11.61 -49.96 31.22
N ASN A 16 -10.78 -50.87 31.73
CA ASN A 16 -9.34 -50.65 31.87
C ASN A 16 -8.62 -50.55 30.52
N TYR A 17 -8.98 -51.40 29.53
CA TYR A 17 -8.45 -51.30 28.17
C TYR A 17 -8.88 -49.98 27.50
N PHE A 18 -10.15 -49.57 27.66
CA PHE A 18 -10.64 -48.30 27.16
C PHE A 18 -9.92 -47.09 27.80
N LEU A 19 -9.70 -47.11 29.12
CA LEU A 19 -8.94 -46.09 29.83
C LEU A 19 -7.45 -46.06 29.42
N GLN A 20 -6.84 -47.21 29.13
CA GLN A 20 -5.47 -47.27 28.58
C GLN A 20 -5.40 -46.67 27.17
N TRP A 21 -6.39 -46.95 26.31
CA TRP A 21 -6.50 -46.34 24.98
C TRP A 21 -6.69 -44.82 25.06
N ILE A 22 -7.52 -44.32 25.99
CA ILE A 22 -7.67 -42.88 26.23
C ILE A 22 -6.35 -42.27 26.73
N LYS A 23 -5.65 -42.92 27.67
CA LYS A 23 -4.35 -42.42 28.16
C LYS A 23 -3.31 -42.38 27.05
N LEU A 24 -3.23 -43.41 26.21
CA LEU A 24 -2.33 -43.46 25.06
C LEU A 24 -2.69 -42.39 24.03
N PHE A 25 -3.98 -42.22 23.73
CA PHE A 25 -4.49 -41.17 22.84
C PHE A 25 -4.12 -39.78 23.37
N LEU A 26 -4.39 -39.49 24.64
CA LEU A 26 -4.02 -38.22 25.27
C LEU A 26 -2.50 -37.99 25.31
N LEU A 27 -1.70 -39.03 25.54
CA LEU A 27 -0.23 -38.96 25.49
C LEU A 27 0.26 -38.64 24.08
N VAL A 28 -0.26 -39.32 23.06
CA VAL A 28 0.10 -39.11 21.66
C VAL A 28 -0.31 -37.70 21.22
N TRP A 29 -1.54 -37.27 21.50
CA TRP A 29 -2.00 -35.92 21.17
C TRP A 29 -1.29 -34.83 21.99
N GLY A 30 -0.94 -35.10 23.24
CA GLY A 30 -0.10 -34.24 24.05
C GLY A 30 1.29 -34.08 23.45
N MET A 31 1.91 -35.17 23.00
CA MET A 31 3.21 -35.14 22.33
C MET A 31 3.15 -34.41 20.99
N VAL A 32 2.11 -34.65 20.17
CA VAL A 32 1.87 -33.92 18.92
C VAL A 32 1.71 -32.42 19.19
N ALA A 33 0.95 -32.04 20.22
CA ALA A 33 0.77 -30.64 20.60
C ALA A 33 2.10 -30.00 21.05
N VAL A 34 2.92 -30.70 21.83
CA VAL A 34 4.25 -30.23 22.24
C VAL A 34 5.19 -30.07 21.04
N ILE A 35 5.25 -31.06 20.14
CA ILE A 35 6.06 -30.98 18.92
C ILE A 35 5.60 -29.80 18.05
N TRP A 36 4.29 -29.61 17.90
CA TRP A 36 3.73 -28.51 17.12
C TRP A 36 4.06 -27.15 17.73
N LEU A 37 3.97 -27.02 19.06
CA LEU A 37 4.34 -25.81 19.77
C LEU A 37 5.85 -25.52 19.65
N LEU A 38 6.70 -26.53 19.84
CA LEU A 38 8.15 -26.41 19.66
C LEU A 38 8.51 -26.02 18.22
N ALA A 39 7.88 -26.63 17.23
CA ALA A 39 8.07 -26.28 15.82
C ALA A 39 7.66 -24.82 15.54
N GLY A 40 6.53 -24.37 16.10
CA GLY A 40 6.09 -22.98 16.00
C GLY A 40 7.06 -21.98 16.64
N VAL A 41 7.59 -22.31 17.82
CA VAL A 41 8.61 -21.50 18.51
C VAL A 41 9.91 -21.46 17.70
N LEU A 42 10.40 -22.60 17.22
CA LEU A 42 11.61 -22.69 16.42
C LEU A 42 11.48 -21.92 15.10
N LEU A 43 10.34 -22.03 14.42
CA LEU A 43 10.07 -21.27 13.19
C LEU A 43 10.09 -19.77 13.47
N ARG A 44 9.46 -19.32 14.56
CA ARG A 44 9.46 -17.90 14.95
C ARG A 44 10.87 -17.41 15.27
N LEU A 45 11.66 -18.19 16.01
CA LEU A 45 13.06 -17.86 16.30
C LEU A 45 13.90 -17.80 15.03
N TYR A 46 13.63 -18.68 14.07
CA TYR A 46 14.30 -18.69 12.78
C TYR A 46 13.94 -17.46 11.93
N GLU A 47 12.67 -17.03 11.91
CA GLU A 47 12.23 -15.86 11.15
C GLU A 47 12.82 -14.55 11.70
N PHE A 48 12.93 -14.42 13.02
CA PHE A 48 13.48 -13.23 13.69
C PHE A 48 14.98 -13.37 14.04
N ARG A 49 15.68 -14.31 13.41
CA ARG A 49 17.10 -14.57 13.69
C ARG A 49 18.04 -13.48 13.18
N ASP A 50 17.61 -12.75 12.15
CA ASP A 50 18.40 -11.64 11.61
C ASP A 50 18.26 -10.45 12.55
N ASN A 51 19.35 -10.11 13.24
CA ASN A 51 19.39 -9.04 14.24
C ASN A 51 20.57 -8.11 13.98
N ASP A 52 20.89 -7.89 12.71
CA ASP A 52 21.92 -6.94 12.30
C ASP A 52 21.61 -5.55 12.90
N SER A 53 22.52 -5.03 13.73
CA SER A 53 22.27 -3.81 14.51
C SER A 53 22.08 -2.56 13.64
N GLY A 54 22.65 -2.55 12.44
CA GLY A 54 22.47 -1.50 11.44
C GLY A 54 21.25 -1.73 10.55
N ARG A 55 20.48 -2.80 10.77
CA ARG A 55 19.30 -3.20 9.99
C ARG A 55 19.57 -3.21 8.47
N GLY A 56 20.77 -3.61 8.09
CA GLY A 56 21.21 -3.62 6.70
C GLY A 56 21.33 -2.24 6.04
N ALA A 57 21.23 -1.13 6.76
CA ALA A 57 21.43 0.20 6.17
C ALA A 57 22.86 0.39 5.65
N ILE A 58 23.00 1.16 4.57
CA ILE A 58 24.30 1.66 4.12
C ILE A 58 24.84 2.67 5.14
N SER A 59 26.16 2.65 5.37
CA SER A 59 26.81 3.47 6.40
C SER A 59 27.01 4.91 5.99
N SER A 60 27.15 5.19 4.69
CA SER A 60 27.34 6.53 4.15
C SER A 60 26.81 6.59 2.74
N GLY A 61 26.42 7.78 2.30
CA GLY A 61 25.95 8.02 0.95
C GLY A 61 25.90 9.50 0.62
N THR A 62 25.84 9.79 -0.66
CA THR A 62 25.47 11.11 -1.19
C THR A 62 24.21 10.90 -1.99
N ASP A 63 23.13 11.60 -1.64
CA ASP A 63 21.91 11.54 -2.43
C ASP A 63 22.11 12.25 -3.77
N LYS A 64 21.19 12.03 -4.72
CA LYS A 64 21.27 12.66 -6.05
C LYS A 64 21.36 14.20 -6.01
N PHE A 65 20.90 14.82 -4.93
CA PHE A 65 20.86 16.28 -4.77
C PHE A 65 22.07 16.83 -4.01
N GLY A 66 23.05 15.97 -3.69
CA GLY A 66 24.31 16.33 -3.06
C GLY A 66 24.29 16.33 -1.52
N ASP A 67 23.19 15.90 -0.90
CA ASP A 67 23.12 15.77 0.55
C ASP A 67 23.87 14.52 1.01
N GLN A 68 24.76 14.69 2.00
CA GLN A 68 25.67 13.64 2.45
C GLN A 68 25.31 13.18 3.86
N PHE A 69 25.39 11.87 4.08
CA PHE A 69 25.35 11.28 5.41
C PHE A 69 26.49 10.29 5.58
N PHE A 70 26.98 10.19 6.82
CA PHE A 70 28.14 9.39 7.22
C PHE A 70 27.80 8.30 8.24
N GLN A 71 26.54 8.27 8.69
CA GLN A 71 25.97 7.22 9.51
C GLN A 71 24.46 7.17 9.35
N THR A 72 23.88 5.98 9.56
CA THR A 72 22.43 5.79 9.66
C THR A 72 22.08 5.36 11.07
N VAL A 73 21.12 6.05 11.69
CA VAL A 73 20.64 5.79 13.05
C VAL A 73 19.15 5.50 13.03
N TYR A 74 18.71 4.72 14.02
CA TYR A 74 17.30 4.33 14.19
C TYR A 74 16.78 4.87 15.51
N LEU A 75 15.53 5.33 15.50
CA LEU A 75 14.86 5.81 16.70
C LEU A 75 14.23 4.65 17.47
N ASP A 76 14.05 4.81 18.78
CA ASP A 76 13.28 3.85 19.57
C ASP A 76 11.79 3.99 19.26
N GLN A 77 11.30 3.12 18.38
CA GLN A 77 9.89 3.01 18.01
C GLN A 77 9.24 1.74 18.57
N GLY A 78 9.82 1.14 19.61
CA GLY A 78 9.31 -0.12 20.21
C GLY A 78 9.66 -1.37 19.40
N TRP A 79 10.45 -1.23 18.34
CA TRP A 79 10.93 -2.33 17.49
C TRP A 79 12.43 -2.57 17.70
N SER A 80 12.79 -3.84 17.90
CA SER A 80 14.18 -4.28 17.85
C SER A 80 14.72 -4.25 16.41
N ALA A 81 16.01 -4.53 16.23
CA ALA A 81 16.58 -4.62 14.88
C ALA A 81 15.97 -5.76 14.07
N SER A 82 15.69 -6.90 14.69
CA SER A 82 15.01 -8.02 14.04
C SER A 82 13.55 -7.74 13.68
N ASP A 83 12.85 -6.93 14.48
CA ASP A 83 11.49 -6.47 14.15
C ASP A 83 11.49 -5.64 12.85
N SER A 84 12.37 -4.64 12.74
CA SER A 84 12.48 -3.81 11.53
C SER A 84 12.90 -4.65 10.31
N LEU A 85 13.92 -5.50 10.44
CA LEU A 85 14.38 -6.38 9.36
C LEU A 85 13.29 -7.35 8.88
N TRP A 86 12.51 -7.90 9.81
CA TRP A 86 11.36 -8.74 9.47
C TRP A 86 10.30 -7.94 8.70
N PHE A 87 9.96 -6.73 9.14
CA PHE A 87 9.00 -5.87 8.43
C PHE A 87 9.49 -5.50 7.02
N TYR A 88 10.79 -5.24 6.85
CA TYR A 88 11.37 -4.91 5.54
C TYR A 88 11.31 -6.08 4.57
N ASN A 89 11.56 -7.30 5.06
CA ASN A 89 11.87 -8.46 4.21
C ASN A 89 10.75 -9.51 4.14
N THR A 90 9.65 -9.35 4.89
CA THR A 90 8.53 -10.30 4.85
C THR A 90 7.73 -10.17 3.56
N THR A 91 7.61 -11.27 2.82
CA THR A 91 6.85 -11.36 1.59
C THR A 91 5.36 -11.11 1.81
N GLN A 92 4.72 -10.48 0.83
CA GLN A 92 3.29 -10.11 0.88
C GLN A 92 2.52 -10.58 -0.36
N GLY A 93 3.21 -11.24 -1.31
CA GLY A 93 2.63 -11.79 -2.53
C GLY A 93 2.73 -10.86 -3.73
N SER A 94 3.70 -9.95 -3.76
CA SER A 94 3.90 -9.01 -4.87
C SER A 94 4.83 -9.63 -5.91
N ASN A 95 4.39 -9.65 -7.18
CA ASN A 95 5.10 -10.28 -8.29
C ASN A 95 5.35 -9.28 -9.43
N LEU A 96 6.17 -8.26 -9.18
CA LEU A 96 6.41 -7.19 -10.14
C LEU A 96 7.24 -7.67 -11.35
N LEU A 97 8.38 -8.32 -11.09
CA LEU A 97 9.35 -8.73 -12.12
C LEU A 97 9.98 -10.07 -11.73
N PRO A 98 10.38 -10.96 -12.67
CA PRO A 98 11.15 -12.15 -12.32
C PRO A 98 12.37 -11.79 -11.49
N TYR A 99 12.65 -12.56 -10.44
CA TYR A 99 13.68 -12.21 -9.48
C TYR A 99 15.06 -12.07 -10.13
N SER A 100 15.44 -13.04 -10.97
CA SER A 100 16.69 -13.02 -11.73
C SER A 100 16.82 -11.81 -12.64
N PHE A 101 15.72 -11.32 -13.21
CA PHE A 101 15.74 -10.14 -14.08
C PHE A 101 16.13 -8.92 -13.26
N PHE A 102 15.48 -8.70 -12.12
CA PHE A 102 15.80 -7.55 -11.27
C PHE A 102 17.27 -7.56 -10.79
N LEU A 103 17.83 -8.74 -10.53
CA LEU A 103 19.21 -8.86 -10.06
C LEU A 103 20.26 -8.41 -11.09
N VAL A 104 19.97 -8.52 -12.39
CA VAL A 104 20.96 -8.37 -13.47
C VAL A 104 20.57 -7.38 -14.57
N LEU A 105 19.36 -6.82 -14.52
CA LEU A 105 18.90 -5.83 -15.49
C LEU A 105 19.81 -4.60 -15.46
N GLU A 106 20.32 -4.21 -16.62
CA GLU A 106 21.09 -2.97 -16.80
C GLU A 106 20.13 -1.77 -16.92
N GLN A 107 20.59 -0.58 -16.57
CA GLN A 107 19.87 0.67 -16.85
C GLN A 107 19.71 0.89 -18.36
N SER A 108 18.75 1.70 -18.80
CA SER A 108 18.44 1.87 -20.23
C SER A 108 19.62 2.46 -21.03
N ASN A 109 20.36 3.40 -20.45
CA ASN A 109 21.43 4.17 -21.07
C ASN A 109 22.85 3.84 -20.57
N SER A 110 23.01 2.88 -19.64
CA SER A 110 24.30 2.46 -19.07
C SER A 110 24.39 0.93 -19.02
N SER A 111 25.56 0.37 -18.72
CA SER A 111 25.75 -1.03 -18.30
C SER A 111 25.64 -1.23 -16.79
N ASP A 112 25.50 -0.16 -16.01
CA ASP A 112 25.27 -0.26 -14.57
C ASP A 112 23.92 -0.95 -14.29
N LEU A 113 23.85 -1.70 -13.18
CA LEU A 113 22.63 -2.40 -12.82
C LEU A 113 21.51 -1.41 -12.47
N PHE A 114 20.28 -1.78 -12.82
CA PHE A 114 19.08 -1.02 -12.44
C PHE A 114 18.90 -0.96 -10.93
N ARG A 115 19.26 -2.03 -10.22
CA ARG A 115 19.24 -2.12 -8.76
C ARG A 115 20.46 -1.48 -8.07
N ASP A 116 21.36 -0.84 -8.81
CA ASP A 116 22.51 -0.16 -8.21
C ASP A 116 22.06 0.84 -7.14
N ASN A 117 22.82 0.96 -6.04
CA ASN A 117 22.45 1.78 -4.89
C ASN A 117 22.21 3.25 -5.28
N GLN A 118 23.00 3.82 -6.21
CA GLN A 118 22.81 5.20 -6.65
C GLN A 118 21.52 5.36 -7.46
N ASN A 119 21.19 4.39 -8.32
CA ASN A 119 19.96 4.44 -9.08
C ASN A 119 18.72 4.21 -8.21
N ILE A 120 18.79 3.31 -7.23
CA ILE A 120 17.71 3.10 -6.25
C ILE A 120 17.49 4.36 -5.40
N ASP A 121 18.58 4.98 -4.93
CA ASP A 121 18.53 6.21 -4.15
C ASP A 121 17.93 7.38 -4.94
N ARG A 122 18.21 7.46 -6.25
CA ARG A 122 17.60 8.45 -7.16
C ARG A 122 16.08 8.41 -7.15
N TYR A 123 15.45 7.25 -6.93
CA TYR A 123 13.99 7.14 -6.81
C TYR A 123 13.50 7.30 -5.38
N GLY A 124 14.35 7.69 -4.43
CA GLY A 124 14.01 7.88 -3.04
C GLY A 124 13.79 6.59 -2.24
N TYR A 125 13.98 5.41 -2.85
CA TYR A 125 14.06 4.14 -2.13
C TYR A 125 15.38 4.04 -1.35
N LEU A 126 15.44 3.10 -0.42
CA LEU A 126 16.51 3.04 0.57
C LEU A 126 17.38 1.80 0.33
N PRO A 127 18.59 1.96 -0.22
CA PRO A 127 19.50 0.84 -0.45
C PRO A 127 19.90 0.13 0.85
N GLN A 128 20.21 -1.16 0.73
CA GLN A 128 20.70 -1.97 1.84
C GLN A 128 21.97 -2.73 1.47
N ARG A 129 22.79 -3.02 2.47
CA ARG A 129 23.82 -4.05 2.38
C ARG A 129 23.21 -5.44 2.62
N PRO A 130 23.84 -6.51 2.13
CA PRO A 130 23.41 -7.87 2.43
C PRO A 130 23.29 -8.15 3.94
N THR A 131 22.22 -8.84 4.33
CA THR A 131 22.00 -9.38 5.67
C THR A 131 21.54 -10.84 5.58
N MET A 132 21.32 -11.51 6.72
CA MET A 132 20.86 -12.90 6.72
C MET A 132 19.48 -13.09 6.09
N SER A 133 18.58 -12.12 6.27
CA SER A 133 17.23 -12.12 5.69
C SER A 133 17.16 -11.49 4.30
N ASN A 134 18.20 -10.76 3.89
CA ASN A 134 18.31 -10.10 2.59
C ASN A 134 19.71 -10.32 1.97
N PRO A 135 20.04 -11.53 1.50
CA PRO A 135 21.40 -11.88 1.07
C PRO A 135 21.84 -11.16 -0.22
N ASP A 136 20.90 -10.71 -1.06
CA ASP A 136 21.19 -9.98 -2.29
C ASP A 136 21.26 -8.45 -2.10
N GLY A 137 21.03 -7.96 -0.87
CA GLY A 137 21.07 -6.53 -0.55
C GLY A 137 20.01 -5.72 -1.29
N LEU A 138 18.80 -6.27 -1.42
CA LEU A 138 17.67 -5.56 -2.03
C LEU A 138 17.31 -4.30 -1.23
N PRO A 139 16.81 -3.23 -1.85
CA PRO A 139 16.36 -2.04 -1.13
C PRO A 139 15.25 -2.35 -0.13
N VAL A 140 15.08 -1.49 0.89
CA VAL A 140 14.04 -1.67 1.92
C VAL A 140 12.67 -1.84 1.27
N GLY A 141 12.02 -2.96 1.58
CA GLY A 141 10.70 -3.31 1.09
C GLY A 141 10.66 -3.86 -0.34
N MET A 142 11.81 -4.13 -0.95
CA MET A 142 11.91 -4.98 -2.14
C MET A 142 12.38 -6.36 -1.72
N VAL A 143 11.60 -7.40 -2.04
CA VAL A 143 11.85 -8.75 -1.53
C VAL A 143 11.82 -9.79 -2.64
N ARG A 144 12.46 -10.93 -2.38
CA ARG A 144 12.27 -12.14 -3.17
C ARG A 144 10.97 -12.81 -2.74
N ASP A 145 9.96 -12.74 -3.61
CA ASP A 145 8.68 -13.43 -3.44
C ASP A 145 8.64 -14.72 -4.27
N GLU A 146 7.73 -15.64 -3.94
CA GLU A 146 7.52 -16.88 -4.68
C GLU A 146 6.03 -17.11 -4.94
N TYR A 147 5.70 -17.54 -6.15
CA TYR A 147 4.34 -17.92 -6.49
C TYR A 147 4.34 -18.99 -7.59
N GLN A 148 3.62 -20.09 -7.36
CA GLN A 148 3.55 -21.23 -8.28
C GLN A 148 4.95 -21.74 -8.73
N GLY A 149 5.90 -21.78 -7.80
CA GLY A 149 7.27 -22.25 -8.06
C GLY A 149 8.15 -21.30 -8.87
N LYS A 150 7.71 -20.07 -9.13
CA LYS A 150 8.51 -19.02 -9.76
C LYS A 150 8.90 -17.96 -8.73
N ALA A 151 10.11 -17.42 -8.86
CA ALA A 151 10.62 -16.36 -7.99
C ALA A 151 10.45 -14.98 -8.63
N PHE A 152 9.98 -14.02 -7.85
CA PHE A 152 9.75 -12.64 -8.27
C PHE A 152 10.47 -11.67 -7.34
N MET A 153 10.77 -10.48 -7.85
CA MET A 153 10.95 -9.31 -7.00
C MET A 153 9.59 -8.66 -6.80
N GLY A 154 9.25 -8.39 -5.53
CA GLY A 154 7.99 -7.78 -5.11
C GLY A 154 8.19 -6.60 -4.18
N PHE A 155 7.20 -5.72 -4.14
CA PHE A 155 7.12 -4.65 -3.14
C PHE A 155 6.37 -5.13 -1.89
N THR A 156 6.84 -4.71 -0.73
CA THR A 156 6.16 -4.85 0.57
C THR A 156 5.70 -3.47 1.07
N CYS A 157 4.93 -3.44 2.16
CA CYS A 157 4.56 -2.19 2.84
C CYS A 157 5.77 -1.28 3.12
N ALA A 158 6.94 -1.84 3.43
CA ALA A 158 8.12 -1.08 3.82
C ALA A 158 8.66 -0.18 2.70
N ALA A 159 8.42 -0.51 1.43
CA ALA A 159 8.87 0.31 0.29
C ALA A 159 8.19 1.69 0.23
N CYS A 160 6.95 1.78 0.74
CA CYS A 160 6.17 3.01 0.81
C CYS A 160 6.12 3.61 2.23
N HIS A 161 6.36 2.78 3.24
CA HIS A 161 6.18 3.13 4.66
C HIS A 161 7.46 2.94 5.48
N THR A 162 8.61 3.29 4.90
CA THR A 162 9.86 3.48 5.64
C THR A 162 10.60 4.66 5.01
N THR A 163 11.11 5.55 5.85
CA THR A 163 11.71 6.80 5.37
C THR A 163 13.01 7.13 6.06
N GLN A 164 13.79 8.00 5.44
CA GLN A 164 15.02 8.54 5.99
C GLN A 164 15.03 10.05 5.85
N LEU A 165 15.37 10.73 6.95
CA LEU A 165 15.65 12.15 7.01
C LEU A 165 17.15 12.33 7.24
N ASN A 166 17.76 13.36 6.66
CA ASN A 166 19.17 13.64 6.83
C ASN A 166 19.37 14.98 7.54
N TYR A 167 20.18 15.00 8.59
CA TYR A 167 20.53 16.23 9.30
C TYR A 167 21.98 16.19 9.76
N LEU A 168 22.78 17.19 9.36
CA LEU A 168 24.19 17.35 9.74
C LEU A 168 25.01 16.04 9.58
N GLY A 169 24.86 15.35 8.45
CA GLY A 169 25.58 14.11 8.16
C GLY A 169 25.00 12.84 8.81
N VAL A 170 23.86 12.92 9.50
CA VAL A 170 23.18 11.78 10.14
C VAL A 170 21.91 11.44 9.39
N GLY A 171 21.83 10.22 8.85
CA GLY A 171 20.60 9.65 8.30
C GLY A 171 19.73 9.05 9.39
N ILE A 172 18.61 9.68 9.72
CA ILE A 172 17.62 9.22 10.70
C ILE A 172 16.59 8.34 9.99
N ARG A 173 16.65 7.04 10.22
CA ARG A 173 15.71 6.07 9.65
C ARG A 173 14.50 5.91 10.55
N ILE A 174 13.30 6.01 9.96
CA ILE A 174 12.02 5.98 10.66
C ILE A 174 11.16 4.84 10.09
N ASP A 175 10.85 3.88 10.95
CA ASP A 175 9.99 2.75 10.65
C ASP A 175 8.51 3.20 10.62
N GLY A 176 7.78 2.76 9.60
CA GLY A 176 6.39 3.17 9.37
C GLY A 176 6.21 4.62 8.91
N GLY A 177 7.29 5.38 8.66
CA GLY A 177 7.22 6.75 8.14
C GLY A 177 6.97 6.80 6.63
N PRO A 178 6.47 7.92 6.09
CA PRO A 178 6.19 8.06 4.66
C PRO A 178 7.47 8.05 3.83
N ALA A 179 7.63 7.06 2.95
CA ALA A 179 8.81 6.98 2.08
C ALA A 179 8.87 8.21 1.17
N ASN A 180 10.08 8.70 0.91
CA ASN A 180 10.32 9.78 -0.06
C ASN A 180 10.42 9.25 -1.50
N SER A 181 9.67 8.20 -1.86
CA SER A 181 9.85 7.47 -3.11
C SER A 181 9.13 8.11 -4.31
N ASP A 182 9.72 7.97 -5.51
CA ASP A 182 9.14 8.30 -6.82
C ASP A 182 8.86 7.02 -7.61
N MET A 183 7.74 6.38 -7.29
CA MET A 183 7.30 5.15 -7.94
C MET A 183 6.89 5.38 -9.41
N GLU A 184 6.43 6.59 -9.78
CA GLU A 184 6.03 6.87 -11.16
C GLU A 184 7.24 6.76 -12.09
N THR A 185 8.32 7.47 -11.76
CA THR A 185 9.54 7.47 -12.56
C THR A 185 10.26 6.12 -12.47
N PHE A 186 10.28 5.45 -11.31
CA PHE A 186 10.83 4.10 -11.17
C PHE A 186 10.19 3.13 -12.18
N MET A 187 8.86 3.14 -12.29
CA MET A 187 8.14 2.22 -13.18
C MET A 187 8.33 2.55 -14.66
N ILE A 188 8.44 3.84 -15.01
CA ILE A 188 8.73 4.28 -16.39
C ILE A 188 10.13 3.83 -16.79
N ASP A 189 11.13 4.11 -15.97
CA ASP A 189 12.53 3.79 -16.27
C ASP A 189 12.77 2.27 -16.24
N LEU A 190 12.04 1.52 -15.40
CA LEU A 190 12.07 0.05 -15.42
C LEU A 190 11.54 -0.49 -16.76
N ALA A 191 10.45 0.08 -17.28
CA ALA A 191 9.93 -0.28 -18.60
C ALA A 191 10.99 0.01 -19.68
N ASP A 192 11.58 1.21 -19.64
CA ASP A 192 12.55 1.63 -20.65
C ASP A 192 13.85 0.81 -20.58
N ALA A 193 14.27 0.37 -19.39
CA ALA A 193 15.40 -0.55 -19.21
C ALA A 193 15.13 -1.94 -19.81
N LEU A 194 13.92 -2.49 -19.61
CA LEU A 194 13.51 -3.77 -20.21
C LEU A 194 13.44 -3.67 -21.74
N TYR A 195 12.89 -2.57 -22.28
CA TYR A 195 12.85 -2.35 -23.73
C TYR A 195 14.23 -2.13 -24.33
N ALA A 196 15.09 -1.33 -23.69
CA ALA A 196 16.47 -1.16 -24.14
C ALA A 196 17.23 -2.49 -24.16
N THR A 197 16.99 -3.36 -23.17
CA THR A 197 17.54 -4.72 -23.13
C THR A 197 16.96 -5.60 -24.24
N LEU A 198 15.67 -5.47 -24.56
CA LEU A 198 15.03 -6.23 -25.62
C LEU A 198 15.52 -5.83 -27.02
N GLU A 199 15.73 -4.54 -27.26
CA GLU A 199 16.03 -3.96 -28.57
C GLU A 199 17.53 -3.96 -28.90
N ASN A 200 18.40 -3.75 -27.92
CA ASN A 200 19.85 -3.77 -28.12
C ASN A 200 20.39 -5.21 -28.00
N SER A 201 20.94 -5.75 -29.10
CA SER A 201 21.44 -7.13 -29.13
C SER A 201 22.55 -7.41 -28.11
N GLU A 202 23.50 -6.48 -27.93
CA GLU A 202 24.61 -6.68 -26.99
C GLU A 202 24.12 -6.70 -25.53
N LYS A 203 23.21 -5.78 -25.17
CA LYS A 203 22.58 -5.78 -23.84
C LYS A 203 21.77 -7.05 -23.62
N ARG A 204 21.00 -7.46 -24.62
CA ARG A 204 20.19 -8.68 -24.57
C ARG A 204 21.04 -9.92 -24.32
N ASP A 205 22.13 -10.06 -25.05
CA ASP A 205 23.01 -11.24 -24.94
C ASP A 205 23.65 -11.32 -23.54
N ARG A 206 24.18 -10.19 -23.02
CA ARG A 206 24.69 -10.12 -21.64
C ARG A 206 23.61 -10.44 -20.61
N PHE A 207 22.42 -9.86 -20.76
CA PHE A 207 21.29 -10.11 -19.87
C PHE A 207 20.92 -11.59 -19.83
N VAL A 208 20.80 -12.25 -20.99
CA VAL A 208 20.43 -13.66 -21.04
C VAL A 208 21.48 -14.55 -20.37
N VAL A 209 22.78 -14.32 -20.62
CA VAL A 209 23.85 -15.05 -19.94
C VAL A 209 23.74 -14.87 -18.42
N ASN A 210 23.65 -13.62 -17.95
CA ASN A 210 23.60 -13.31 -16.52
C ASN A 210 22.34 -13.88 -15.84
N VAL A 211 21.19 -13.93 -16.52
CA VAL A 211 19.96 -14.54 -16.01
C VAL A 211 20.11 -16.06 -15.87
N LEU A 212 20.70 -16.73 -16.86
CA LEU A 212 20.91 -18.18 -16.82
C LEU A 212 21.86 -18.58 -15.69
N GLU A 213 22.88 -17.77 -15.41
CA GLU A 213 23.80 -17.98 -14.28
C GLU A 213 23.09 -17.95 -12.92
N LYS A 214 21.94 -17.28 -12.79
CA LYS A 214 21.13 -17.31 -11.55
C LYS A 214 20.38 -18.63 -11.35
N GLY A 215 20.32 -19.52 -12.36
CA GLY A 215 19.77 -20.87 -12.24
C GLY A 215 18.24 -20.96 -12.17
N HIS A 216 17.52 -19.85 -12.37
CA HIS A 216 16.04 -19.83 -12.38
C HIS A 216 15.42 -20.13 -13.75
N TYR A 217 16.20 -20.02 -14.83
CA TYR A 217 15.79 -20.32 -16.20
C TYR A 217 16.63 -21.47 -16.77
N LYS A 218 16.02 -22.31 -17.61
CA LYS A 218 16.67 -23.51 -18.16
C LYS A 218 17.38 -23.27 -19.49
N ASN A 219 16.88 -22.32 -20.29
CA ASN A 219 17.37 -22.08 -21.63
C ASN A 219 17.15 -20.62 -22.05
N HIS A 220 17.89 -20.22 -23.09
CA HIS A 220 17.86 -18.88 -23.68
C HIS A 220 16.47 -18.45 -24.17
N VAL A 221 15.70 -19.39 -24.75
CA VAL A 221 14.38 -19.10 -25.34
C VAL A 221 13.39 -18.66 -24.27
N ASP A 222 13.35 -19.35 -23.13
CA ASP A 222 12.45 -19.01 -22.01
C ASP A 222 12.75 -17.61 -21.45
N VAL A 223 14.04 -17.23 -21.39
CA VAL A 223 14.45 -15.90 -20.94
C VAL A 223 13.93 -14.82 -21.89
N LEU A 224 14.06 -15.02 -23.21
CA LEU A 224 13.58 -14.04 -24.19
C LEU A 224 12.06 -13.91 -24.21
N ILE A 225 11.33 -15.03 -24.07
CA ILE A 225 9.87 -15.03 -23.97
C ILE A 225 9.43 -14.20 -22.76
N ASP A 226 10.01 -14.44 -21.59
CA ASP A 226 9.68 -13.68 -20.40
C ASP A 226 10.17 -12.23 -20.48
N LEU A 227 11.34 -11.94 -21.08
CA LEU A 227 11.81 -10.56 -21.29
C LEU A 227 10.81 -9.74 -22.09
N LYS A 228 10.35 -10.27 -23.24
CA LYS A 228 9.33 -9.61 -24.07
C LYS A 228 8.03 -9.41 -23.28
N LYS A 229 7.58 -10.45 -22.58
CA LYS A 229 6.35 -10.43 -21.77
C LYS A 229 6.40 -9.38 -20.67
N TYR A 230 7.46 -9.33 -19.87
CA TYR A 230 7.58 -8.37 -18.78
C TYR A 230 7.83 -6.95 -19.28
N ALA A 231 8.61 -6.75 -20.35
CA ALA A 231 8.73 -5.44 -20.99
C ALA A 231 7.33 -4.89 -21.36
N GLN A 232 6.53 -5.69 -22.07
CA GLN A 232 5.16 -5.32 -22.44
C GLN A 232 4.27 -5.06 -21.22
N ARG A 233 4.28 -5.94 -20.21
CA ARG A 233 3.45 -5.79 -19.00
C ARG A 233 3.76 -4.52 -18.23
N ILE A 234 5.04 -4.22 -17.99
CA ILE A 234 5.45 -3.01 -17.27
C ILE A 234 5.06 -1.77 -18.09
N LYS A 235 5.29 -1.77 -19.41
CA LYS A 235 4.90 -0.62 -20.26
C LYS A 235 3.39 -0.41 -20.31
N THR A 236 2.60 -1.45 -20.48
CA THR A 236 1.13 -1.37 -20.43
C THR A 236 0.67 -0.81 -19.08
N TYR A 237 1.27 -1.26 -17.97
CA TYR A 237 0.96 -0.73 -16.65
C TYR A 237 1.25 0.78 -16.55
N THR A 238 2.37 1.26 -17.11
CA THR A 238 2.66 2.71 -17.15
C THR A 238 1.64 3.48 -17.99
N ILE A 239 1.19 2.93 -19.12
CA ILE A 239 0.20 3.56 -20.02
C ILE A 239 -1.17 3.66 -19.35
N ILE A 240 -1.62 2.57 -18.71
CA ILE A 240 -2.90 2.51 -17.98
C ILE A 240 -2.93 3.57 -16.89
N ASN A 241 -1.83 3.73 -16.15
CA ASN A 241 -1.78 4.58 -14.96
C ASN A 241 -1.19 5.99 -15.20
N VAL A 242 -1.01 6.43 -16.45
CA VAL A 242 -0.61 7.83 -16.71
C VAL A 242 -1.63 8.78 -16.08
N PRO A 243 -1.20 9.82 -15.33
CA PRO A 243 -2.06 10.76 -14.62
C PRO A 243 -2.70 11.80 -15.55
N ARG A 244 -3.26 11.37 -16.68
CA ARG A 244 -3.80 12.24 -17.73
C ARG A 244 -5.32 12.25 -17.72
N ASP A 245 -5.86 13.37 -17.30
CA ASP A 245 -7.22 13.81 -17.60
C ASP A 245 -7.17 14.67 -18.87
N THR A 246 -7.95 14.33 -19.90
CA THR A 246 -7.94 15.08 -21.18
C THR A 246 -8.43 16.52 -21.05
N THR A 247 -9.07 16.87 -19.93
CA THR A 247 -9.62 18.19 -19.66
C THR A 247 -8.74 19.05 -18.74
N ARG A 248 -7.63 18.52 -18.22
CA ARG A 248 -6.81 19.17 -17.18
C ARG A 248 -5.30 19.02 -17.41
N PRO A 249 -4.47 19.85 -16.75
CA PRO A 249 -3.02 19.67 -16.74
C PRO A 249 -2.60 18.29 -16.21
N LEU A 250 -1.44 17.82 -16.64
CA LEU A 250 -0.86 16.54 -16.20
C LEU A 250 -0.42 16.62 -14.73
N THR A 251 -0.92 15.72 -13.88
CA THR A 251 -0.57 15.66 -12.46
C THR A 251 0.52 14.62 -12.19
N ARG A 252 1.77 14.93 -12.56
CA ARG A 252 2.93 14.10 -12.19
C ARG A 252 3.03 13.96 -10.67
N TYR A 253 3.40 12.77 -10.18
CA TYR A 253 3.40 12.49 -8.73
C TYR A 253 4.66 13.03 -8.05
N GLY A 254 5.83 12.86 -8.67
CA GLY A 254 7.11 13.18 -8.03
C GLY A 254 7.38 12.29 -6.81
N TYR A 255 8.09 12.83 -5.82
CA TYR A 255 8.50 12.10 -4.63
C TYR A 255 7.45 12.14 -3.51
N ALA A 256 7.51 11.14 -2.62
CA ALA A 256 6.72 10.98 -1.40
C ALA A 256 5.22 10.74 -1.58
N ARG A 257 4.75 10.60 -2.82
CA ARG A 257 3.32 10.55 -3.15
C ARG A 257 3.02 9.59 -4.29
N LEU A 258 1.81 9.04 -4.26
CA LEU A 258 1.29 8.12 -5.27
C LEU A 258 -0.23 8.21 -5.32
N ASP A 259 -0.83 8.17 -6.51
CA ASP A 259 -2.26 7.89 -6.61
C ASP A 259 -2.51 6.39 -6.42
N ALA A 260 -2.37 5.93 -5.18
CA ALA A 260 -2.54 4.52 -4.85
C ALA A 260 -3.98 4.06 -5.15
N PHE A 261 -4.98 4.92 -4.91
CA PHE A 261 -6.39 4.61 -5.14
C PHE A 261 -6.70 4.39 -6.62
N GLY A 262 -6.39 5.36 -7.48
CA GLY A 262 -6.62 5.26 -8.92
C GLY A 262 -5.92 4.05 -9.52
N ARG A 263 -4.69 3.76 -9.09
CA ARG A 263 -3.92 2.59 -9.55
C ARG A 263 -4.52 1.26 -9.08
N ILE A 264 -4.95 1.16 -7.83
CA ILE A 264 -5.66 -0.03 -7.31
C ILE A 264 -6.95 -0.26 -8.10
N TYR A 265 -7.75 0.80 -8.32
CA TYR A 265 -8.97 0.69 -9.11
C TYR A 265 -8.68 0.19 -10.53
N ASN A 266 -7.75 0.83 -11.23
CA ASN A 266 -7.40 0.43 -12.60
C ASN A 266 -6.88 -1.01 -12.67
N ARG A 267 -6.12 -1.46 -11.67
CA ARG A 267 -5.65 -2.84 -11.61
C ARG A 267 -6.80 -3.83 -11.42
N VAL A 268 -7.80 -3.51 -10.62
CA VAL A 268 -9.02 -4.33 -10.52
C VAL A 268 -9.78 -4.33 -11.85
N LEU A 269 -9.98 -3.17 -12.47
CA LEU A 269 -10.68 -3.05 -13.77
C LEU A 269 -10.02 -3.88 -14.87
N GLU A 270 -8.69 -3.96 -14.86
CA GLU A 270 -7.92 -4.81 -15.78
C GLU A 270 -8.26 -6.30 -15.62
N HIS A 271 -8.46 -6.77 -14.38
CA HIS A 271 -8.62 -8.20 -14.08
C HIS A 271 -10.06 -8.68 -14.14
N ILE A 272 -11.03 -7.80 -13.85
CA ILE A 272 -12.45 -8.16 -13.92
C ILE A 272 -13.01 -8.10 -15.34
N MET A 273 -12.32 -7.45 -16.28
CA MET A 273 -12.75 -7.32 -17.68
C MET A 273 -13.01 -8.70 -18.29
N SER A 274 -14.21 -8.89 -18.86
CA SER A 274 -14.58 -10.13 -19.56
C SER A 274 -14.29 -10.03 -21.05
N ALA A 275 -14.12 -11.19 -21.72
CA ALA A 275 -13.89 -11.22 -23.17
C ALA A 275 -15.07 -10.64 -23.96
N GLN A 276 -16.31 -10.84 -23.50
CA GLN A 276 -17.49 -10.25 -24.13
C GLN A 276 -17.43 -8.72 -24.07
N GLN A 277 -17.19 -8.17 -22.88
CA GLN A 277 -17.15 -6.73 -22.67
C GLN A 277 -16.03 -6.07 -23.48
N LEU A 278 -14.85 -6.72 -23.52
CA LEU A 278 -13.73 -6.25 -24.33
C LEU A 278 -14.06 -6.29 -25.83
N ARG A 279 -14.70 -7.36 -26.32
CA ARG A 279 -15.13 -7.46 -27.71
C ARG A 279 -16.06 -6.31 -28.08
N GLU A 280 -17.04 -6.00 -27.25
CA GLU A 280 -17.98 -4.87 -27.45
C GLU A 280 -17.25 -3.52 -27.58
N LEU A 281 -16.23 -3.28 -26.74
CA LEU A 281 -15.43 -2.05 -26.78
C LEU A 281 -14.56 -1.94 -28.04
N LEU A 282 -14.06 -3.07 -28.52
CA LEU A 282 -13.17 -3.15 -29.68
C LEU A 282 -13.91 -3.04 -31.01
N THR A 283 -15.17 -3.51 -31.11
CA THR A 283 -16.00 -3.39 -32.32
C THR A 283 -16.18 -1.95 -32.80
N GLU A 284 -16.11 -0.97 -31.90
CA GLU A 284 -16.23 0.44 -32.25
C GLU A 284 -14.94 1.04 -32.86
N ILE A 285 -13.84 0.29 -32.85
CA ILE A 285 -12.50 0.74 -33.25
C ILE A 285 -11.95 -0.09 -34.41
N LEU A 286 -12.29 -1.38 -34.46
CA LEU A 286 -11.73 -2.39 -35.38
C LEU A 286 -12.76 -2.89 -36.40
N THR A 287 -12.28 -3.43 -37.52
CA THR A 287 -13.12 -4.21 -38.45
C THR A 287 -13.50 -5.57 -37.86
N ALA A 288 -14.47 -6.25 -38.47
CA ALA A 288 -14.91 -7.57 -38.02
C ALA A 288 -13.80 -8.63 -38.14
N GLU A 289 -12.98 -8.53 -39.18
CA GLU A 289 -11.85 -9.41 -39.45
C GLU A 289 -10.74 -9.22 -38.40
N GLU A 290 -10.33 -7.97 -38.15
CA GLU A 290 -9.33 -7.60 -37.14
C GLU A 290 -9.77 -8.03 -35.73
N LEU A 291 -11.05 -7.80 -35.41
CA LEU A 291 -11.62 -8.20 -34.12
C LEU A 291 -11.61 -9.72 -33.94
N THR A 292 -11.92 -10.48 -35.00
CA THR A 292 -11.91 -11.94 -34.97
C THR A 292 -10.50 -12.47 -34.73
N GLU A 293 -9.50 -11.87 -35.38
CA GLU A 293 -8.10 -12.22 -35.16
C GLU A 293 -7.65 -11.88 -33.73
N ILE A 294 -7.89 -10.66 -33.25
CA ILE A 294 -7.51 -10.22 -31.90
C ILE A 294 -8.11 -11.13 -30.83
N MET A 295 -9.41 -11.42 -30.94
CA MET A 295 -10.16 -12.19 -29.95
C MET A 295 -10.09 -13.72 -30.15
N SER A 296 -9.27 -14.21 -31.08
CA SER A 296 -9.08 -15.63 -31.32
C SER A 296 -8.37 -16.32 -30.15
N ASN A 297 -8.90 -17.47 -29.71
CA ASN A 297 -8.43 -18.27 -28.56
C ASN A 297 -8.47 -17.53 -27.20
N VAL A 298 -9.43 -16.63 -27.03
CA VAL A 298 -9.66 -15.90 -25.78
C VAL A 298 -10.79 -16.57 -24.98
N GLU A 299 -10.50 -16.92 -23.73
CA GLU A 299 -11.48 -17.49 -22.79
C GLU A 299 -12.50 -16.44 -22.33
N PRO A 300 -13.71 -16.83 -21.90
CA PRO A 300 -14.72 -15.88 -21.40
C PRO A 300 -14.22 -15.01 -20.24
N VAL A 301 -13.50 -15.63 -19.31
CA VAL A 301 -12.76 -14.96 -18.22
C VAL A 301 -11.32 -14.80 -18.68
N LEU A 302 -10.85 -13.55 -18.75
CA LEU A 302 -9.53 -13.27 -19.29
C LEU A 302 -8.44 -13.72 -18.31
N SER A 303 -7.69 -14.76 -18.67
CA SER A 303 -6.45 -15.11 -17.98
C SER A 303 -5.37 -14.05 -18.22
N SER A 304 -4.29 -14.11 -17.43
CA SER A 304 -3.14 -13.22 -17.63
C SER A 304 -2.50 -13.41 -19.01
N THR A 305 -2.43 -14.63 -19.52
CA THR A 305 -1.96 -14.95 -20.87
C THR A 305 -2.90 -14.39 -21.95
N ASN A 306 -4.23 -14.47 -21.77
CA ASN A 306 -5.16 -13.87 -22.73
C ASN A 306 -4.97 -12.36 -22.81
N ARG A 307 -4.78 -11.67 -21.67
CA ARG A 307 -4.52 -10.22 -21.63
C ARG A 307 -3.23 -9.86 -22.36
N ASP A 308 -2.13 -10.58 -22.09
CA ASP A 308 -0.84 -10.34 -22.76
C ASP A 308 -0.99 -10.45 -24.28
N HIS A 309 -1.67 -11.51 -24.74
CA HIS A 309 -1.90 -11.80 -26.14
C HIS A 309 -2.77 -10.77 -26.86
N ILE A 310 -3.85 -10.35 -26.20
CA ILE A 310 -4.74 -9.31 -26.69
C ILE A 310 -3.96 -8.01 -26.89
N ILE A 311 -3.15 -7.60 -25.91
CA ILE A 311 -2.38 -6.36 -25.99
C ILE A 311 -1.37 -6.42 -27.13
N GLU A 312 -0.66 -7.54 -27.28
CA GLU A 312 0.29 -7.74 -28.39
C GLU A 312 -0.38 -7.54 -29.75
N ARG A 313 -1.54 -8.15 -29.96
CA ARG A 313 -2.27 -8.05 -31.24
C ARG A 313 -2.89 -6.68 -31.46
N ILE A 314 -3.45 -6.06 -30.42
CA ILE A 314 -4.04 -4.71 -30.51
C ILE A 314 -2.98 -3.69 -30.95
N GLN A 315 -1.74 -3.82 -30.48
CA GLN A 315 -0.66 -2.90 -30.85
C GLN A 315 -0.28 -2.95 -32.34
N ILE A 316 -0.61 -4.04 -33.05
CA ILE A 316 -0.39 -4.17 -34.50
C ILE A 316 -1.39 -3.30 -35.27
N TYR A 317 -2.65 -3.27 -34.81
CA TYR A 317 -3.77 -2.67 -35.53
C TYR A 317 -4.09 -1.23 -35.08
N LEU A 318 -3.88 -0.90 -33.80
CA LEU A 318 -4.28 0.39 -33.24
C LEU A 318 -3.10 1.36 -33.20
N SER A 319 -3.32 2.57 -33.70
CA SER A 319 -2.42 3.70 -33.44
C SER A 319 -2.36 4.04 -31.95
N SER A 320 -1.29 4.72 -31.50
CA SER A 320 -1.14 5.17 -30.12
C SER A 320 -2.32 6.03 -29.65
N LYS A 321 -2.93 6.81 -30.55
CA LYS A 321 -4.12 7.62 -30.25
C LYS A 321 -5.37 6.76 -30.01
N GLN A 322 -5.56 5.71 -30.80
CA GLN A 322 -6.65 4.74 -30.59
C GLN A 322 -6.46 3.94 -29.29
N ILE A 323 -5.23 3.54 -28.98
CA ILE A 323 -4.89 2.88 -27.72
C ILE A 323 -5.24 3.77 -26.52
N ILE A 324 -4.86 5.04 -26.54
CA ILE A 324 -5.19 6.00 -25.47
C ILE A 324 -6.72 6.17 -25.36
N ARG A 325 -7.44 6.23 -26.49
CA ARG A 325 -8.91 6.33 -26.49
C ARG A 325 -9.55 5.09 -25.88
N LEU A 326 -9.10 3.89 -26.24
CA LEU A 326 -9.57 2.62 -25.66
C LEU A 326 -9.27 2.57 -24.16
N ARG A 327 -8.04 2.94 -23.77
CA ARG A 327 -7.61 3.02 -22.37
C ARG A 327 -8.52 3.94 -21.55
N ASN A 328 -8.85 5.14 -22.05
CA ASN A 328 -9.73 6.08 -21.35
C ASN A 328 -11.20 5.64 -21.28
N ARG A 329 -11.61 4.63 -22.06
CA ARG A 329 -12.94 4.01 -21.93
C ARG A 329 -12.98 2.90 -20.88
N ILE A 330 -11.84 2.24 -20.68
CA ILE A 330 -11.74 1.09 -19.77
C ILE A 330 -11.33 1.53 -18.37
N TYR A 331 -10.40 2.48 -18.29
CA TYR A 331 -9.70 2.87 -17.07
C TYR A 331 -9.96 4.32 -16.72
N ASN A 332 -9.81 4.63 -15.44
CA ASN A 332 -9.88 5.99 -14.94
C ASN A 332 -8.49 6.63 -14.99
N PRO A 333 -8.37 7.97 -15.11
CA PRO A 333 -7.08 8.63 -14.87
C PRO A 333 -6.59 8.29 -13.46
N ALA A 334 -5.28 8.26 -13.23
CA ALA A 334 -4.72 8.13 -11.89
C ALA A 334 -4.09 9.48 -11.53
N ASP A 335 -4.91 10.50 -11.31
CA ASP A 335 -4.53 11.92 -11.28
C ASP A 335 -4.65 12.58 -9.89
N ALA A 336 -4.79 11.79 -8.81
CA ALA A 336 -4.90 12.27 -7.44
C ALA A 336 -3.79 11.74 -6.52
N PRO A 337 -2.52 12.16 -6.71
CA PRO A 337 -1.44 11.69 -5.87
C PRO A 337 -1.65 12.09 -4.40
N VAL A 338 -1.50 11.11 -3.51
CA VAL A 338 -1.56 11.29 -2.06
C VAL A 338 -0.25 10.91 -1.41
N SER A 339 0.11 11.58 -0.33
CA SER A 339 1.23 11.19 0.52
C SER A 339 1.00 9.82 1.13
N TYR A 340 2.06 9.04 1.29
CA TYR A 340 1.99 7.80 2.05
C TYR A 340 1.58 8.12 3.50
N PRO A 341 0.52 7.52 4.06
CA PRO A 341 0.22 7.73 5.47
C PRO A 341 1.24 7.00 6.35
N PHE A 342 1.64 7.59 7.47
CA PHE A 342 2.46 6.86 8.45
C PHE A 342 1.67 5.71 9.11
N LEU A 343 2.38 4.63 9.46
CA LEU A 343 1.81 3.36 9.93
C LEU A 343 1.70 3.21 11.44
N TRP A 344 2.46 3.99 12.23
CA TRP A 344 2.26 3.97 13.67
C TRP A 344 0.82 4.38 13.98
N ASP A 345 0.24 3.66 14.95
CA ASP A 345 -1.15 3.77 15.39
C ASP A 345 -2.23 3.28 14.41
N ILE A 346 -1.88 2.84 13.18
CA ILE A 346 -2.88 2.37 12.20
C ILE A 346 -3.72 1.19 12.72
N PRO A 347 -3.16 0.15 13.35
CA PRO A 347 -3.96 -0.93 13.93
C PRO A 347 -4.95 -0.49 15.02
N GLN A 348 -4.77 0.71 15.59
CA GLN A 348 -5.60 1.26 16.66
C GLN A 348 -6.70 2.19 16.13
N HIS A 349 -6.72 2.53 14.84
CA HIS A 349 -7.78 3.34 14.24
C HIS A 349 -9.06 2.56 14.03
N ASP A 350 -10.21 3.21 14.18
CA ASP A 350 -11.51 2.70 13.75
C ASP A 350 -11.71 2.80 12.23
N TYR A 351 -11.27 3.91 11.62
CA TYR A 351 -11.28 4.13 10.18
C TYR A 351 -9.92 4.52 9.63
N VAL A 352 -9.58 3.95 8.47
CA VAL A 352 -8.29 4.09 7.82
C VAL A 352 -8.43 4.61 6.38
N GLN A 353 -7.26 4.86 5.76
CA GLN A 353 -7.11 5.66 4.55
C GLN A 353 -7.41 7.16 4.77
N TRP A 354 -6.94 8.02 3.87
CA TRP A 354 -7.09 9.48 4.01
C TRP A 354 -8.55 9.94 4.10
N ASN A 355 -9.44 9.29 3.35
CA ASN A 355 -10.87 9.58 3.32
C ASN A 355 -11.73 8.75 4.29
N GLY A 356 -11.10 7.99 5.20
CA GLY A 356 -11.81 7.20 6.21
C GLY A 356 -12.78 6.18 5.62
N ARG A 357 -12.52 5.69 4.41
CA ARG A 357 -13.42 4.79 3.70
C ARG A 357 -13.53 3.41 4.36
N VAL A 358 -12.42 2.90 4.87
CA VAL A 358 -12.33 1.51 5.32
C VAL A 358 -12.49 1.45 6.83
N ASP A 359 -13.52 0.73 7.28
CA ASP A 359 -13.65 0.26 8.67
C ASP A 359 -12.53 -0.75 8.96
N ASN A 360 -11.81 -0.51 10.05
CA ASN A 360 -10.64 -1.28 10.47
C ASN A 360 -10.99 -2.45 11.41
N SER A 361 -12.28 -2.76 11.58
CA SER A 361 -12.76 -3.87 12.40
C SER A 361 -12.87 -5.20 11.65
N GLY A 362 -12.95 -6.31 12.39
CA GLY A 362 -13.14 -7.66 11.83
C GLY A 362 -12.11 -8.00 10.76
N LEU A 363 -12.58 -8.39 9.56
CA LEU A 363 -11.74 -8.69 8.38
C LEU A 363 -11.34 -7.45 7.56
N GLY A 364 -11.76 -6.25 7.96
CA GLY A 364 -11.48 -4.98 7.28
C GLY A 364 -10.00 -4.76 6.94
N PRO A 365 -9.06 -4.92 7.91
CA PRO A 365 -7.63 -4.80 7.65
C PRO A 365 -7.12 -5.76 6.56
N MET A 366 -7.64 -7.00 6.53
CA MET A 366 -7.21 -8.00 5.54
C MET A 366 -7.72 -7.68 4.14
N ALA A 367 -8.99 -7.31 4.01
CA ALA A 367 -9.56 -6.88 2.73
C ALA A 367 -8.85 -5.63 2.19
N ARG A 368 -8.54 -4.67 3.06
CA ARG A 368 -7.76 -3.48 2.73
C ARG A 368 -6.37 -3.82 2.22
N ASN A 369 -5.61 -4.60 2.97
CA ASN A 369 -4.23 -4.95 2.63
C ASN A 369 -4.18 -5.81 1.36
N ALA A 370 -5.12 -6.73 1.20
CA ALA A 370 -5.25 -7.49 -0.05
C ALA A 370 -5.55 -6.55 -1.24
N GLY A 371 -6.43 -5.56 -1.07
CA GLY A 371 -6.69 -4.54 -2.09
C GLY A 371 -5.46 -3.69 -2.43
N GLN A 372 -4.66 -3.35 -1.43
CA GLN A 372 -3.37 -2.68 -1.65
C GLN A 372 -2.42 -3.60 -2.43
N MET A 373 -2.29 -4.87 -2.05
CA MET A 373 -1.46 -5.85 -2.76
C MET A 373 -1.89 -6.08 -4.21
N ILE A 374 -3.19 -6.02 -4.52
CA ILE A 374 -3.65 -5.99 -5.92
C ILE A 374 -2.98 -4.82 -6.66
N GLY A 375 -3.00 -3.61 -6.09
CA GLY A 375 -2.38 -2.42 -6.68
C GLY A 375 -0.86 -2.43 -6.75
N VAL A 376 -0.18 -3.13 -5.81
CA VAL A 376 1.28 -3.36 -5.80
C VAL A 376 1.63 -4.75 -6.34
N PHE A 377 1.10 -5.09 -7.52
CA PHE A 377 1.55 -6.20 -8.36
C PHE A 377 1.30 -7.61 -7.82
N GLY A 378 0.27 -7.82 -7.00
CA GLY A 378 -0.27 -9.15 -6.77
C GLY A 378 -0.72 -9.81 -8.09
N THR A 379 -0.33 -11.07 -8.30
CA THR A 379 -0.83 -11.87 -9.42
C THR A 379 -2.24 -12.35 -9.10
N LEU A 380 -3.13 -12.20 -10.07
CA LEU A 380 -4.55 -12.55 -9.98
C LEU A 380 -4.90 -13.51 -11.12
N ASP A 381 -4.93 -14.80 -10.81
CA ASP A 381 -5.18 -15.89 -11.75
C ASP A 381 -6.64 -16.35 -11.65
N TRP A 382 -7.55 -15.45 -12.01
CA TRP A 382 -8.98 -15.71 -11.89
C TRP A 382 -9.48 -16.53 -13.07
N GLN A 383 -10.20 -17.62 -12.78
CA GLN A 383 -10.66 -18.57 -13.80
C GLN A 383 -12.08 -19.05 -13.50
N GLU A 384 -12.87 -19.34 -14.54
CA GLU A 384 -14.15 -20.01 -14.36
C GLU A 384 -13.95 -21.51 -14.08
N ARG A 385 -14.69 -22.04 -13.12
CA ARG A 385 -14.69 -23.45 -12.71
C ARG A 385 -16.12 -23.95 -12.59
N ASP A 386 -16.31 -25.24 -12.84
CA ASP A 386 -17.60 -25.90 -12.65
C ASP A 386 -17.90 -26.17 -11.17
N GLY A 387 -19.18 -26.16 -10.81
CA GLY A 387 -19.70 -26.37 -9.47
C GLY A 387 -19.64 -25.13 -8.57
N PHE A 388 -19.75 -25.37 -7.25
CA PHE A 388 -19.60 -24.36 -6.21
C PHE A 388 -18.60 -24.82 -5.15
N THR A 389 -18.01 -23.88 -4.44
CA THR A 389 -17.17 -24.13 -3.25
C THR A 389 -17.71 -23.33 -2.07
N LEU A 390 -17.33 -23.70 -0.84
CA LEU A 390 -17.69 -22.89 0.32
C LEU A 390 -17.17 -21.44 0.18
N SER A 391 -15.98 -21.28 -0.39
CA SER A 391 -15.39 -19.97 -0.71
C SER A 391 -16.18 -19.20 -1.76
N SER A 392 -16.68 -19.84 -2.82
CA SER A 392 -17.50 -19.14 -3.81
C SER A 392 -18.84 -18.67 -3.22
N VAL A 393 -19.43 -19.45 -2.31
CA VAL A 393 -20.64 -19.06 -1.59
C VAL A 393 -20.37 -17.88 -0.64
N ILE A 394 -19.32 -17.96 0.19
CA ILE A 394 -18.94 -16.88 1.13
C ILE A 394 -18.48 -15.62 0.37
N GLY A 395 -17.87 -15.78 -0.80
CA GLY A 395 -17.45 -14.70 -1.71
C GLY A 395 -18.61 -13.99 -2.43
N GLY A 396 -19.84 -14.52 -2.33
CA GLY A 396 -21.04 -13.89 -2.88
C GLY A 396 -21.46 -14.38 -4.28
N GLN A 397 -20.91 -15.50 -4.75
CA GLN A 397 -21.22 -16.08 -6.07
C GLN A 397 -22.37 -17.10 -6.03
N GLY A 398 -22.72 -17.61 -4.85
CA GLY A 398 -23.84 -18.55 -4.65
C GLY A 398 -23.55 -20.01 -5.02
N PHE A 399 -24.62 -20.80 -5.14
CA PHE A 399 -24.60 -22.25 -5.40
C PHE A 399 -24.76 -22.60 -6.89
N GLY A 400 -24.30 -21.72 -7.78
CA GLY A 400 -24.46 -21.90 -9.22
C GLY A 400 -23.70 -23.12 -9.77
N PRO A 401 -24.01 -23.54 -11.00
CA PRO A 401 -23.29 -24.62 -11.68
C PRO A 401 -21.87 -24.23 -12.09
N LYS A 402 -21.53 -22.93 -12.02
CA LYS A 402 -20.23 -22.37 -12.31
C LYS A 402 -19.89 -21.27 -11.30
N HIS A 403 -18.61 -21.11 -11.01
CA HIS A 403 -18.08 -20.02 -10.20
C HIS A 403 -16.74 -19.55 -10.74
N ILE A 404 -16.32 -18.35 -10.33
CA ILE A 404 -14.99 -17.82 -10.53
C ILE A 404 -14.12 -18.23 -9.34
N ASP A 405 -13.01 -18.89 -9.62
CA ASP A 405 -11.94 -19.14 -8.67
C ASP A 405 -11.01 -17.93 -8.63
N PHE A 406 -10.92 -17.26 -7.48
CA PHE A 406 -10.17 -16.01 -7.30
C PHE A 406 -8.75 -16.25 -6.78
N GLN A 407 -8.03 -17.18 -7.40
CA GLN A 407 -6.67 -17.51 -7.02
C GLN A 407 -5.74 -16.29 -7.15
N SER A 408 -4.83 -16.12 -6.18
CA SER A 408 -3.86 -15.01 -6.20
C SER A 408 -2.56 -15.37 -5.50
N SER A 409 -1.52 -14.56 -5.76
CA SER A 409 -0.24 -14.65 -5.04
C SER A 409 -0.25 -13.99 -3.66
N ILE A 410 -1.33 -13.30 -3.28
CA ILE A 410 -1.38 -12.45 -2.09
C ILE A 410 -1.27 -13.30 -0.81
N ASP A 411 -0.24 -13.05 0.00
CA ASP A 411 -0.01 -13.79 1.25
C ASP A 411 -0.83 -13.20 2.41
N ILE A 412 -2.09 -13.63 2.52
CA ILE A 412 -2.99 -13.21 3.60
C ILE A 412 -2.42 -13.49 5.00
N ARG A 413 -1.66 -14.57 5.16
CA ARG A 413 -1.08 -14.93 6.47
C ARG A 413 -0.04 -13.92 6.87
N ASN A 414 0.86 -13.54 5.97
CA ASN A 414 1.86 -12.51 6.24
C ASN A 414 1.24 -11.13 6.38
N LEU A 415 0.21 -10.77 5.59
CA LEU A 415 -0.52 -9.51 5.78
C LEU A 415 -1.12 -9.40 7.19
N ARG A 416 -1.72 -10.46 7.73
CA ARG A 416 -2.19 -10.49 9.13
C ARG A 416 -1.05 -10.32 10.12
N ARG A 417 0.07 -11.01 9.89
CA ARG A 417 1.24 -10.91 10.77
C ARG A 417 1.82 -9.50 10.78
N VAL A 418 1.84 -8.82 9.62
CA VAL A 418 2.26 -7.42 9.50
C VAL A 418 1.32 -6.52 10.32
N GLU A 419 0.00 -6.66 10.21
CA GLU A 419 -0.95 -5.89 11.04
C GLU A 419 -0.71 -6.11 12.55
N LYS A 420 -0.50 -7.37 12.96
CA LYS A 420 -0.20 -7.71 14.35
C LYS A 420 1.14 -7.11 14.81
N HIS A 421 2.13 -7.08 13.92
CA HIS A 421 3.46 -6.54 14.20
C HIS A 421 3.42 -5.01 14.35
N LEU A 422 2.63 -4.32 13.52
CA LEU A 422 2.42 -2.88 13.56
C LEU A 422 1.82 -2.38 14.88
N ARG A 423 1.14 -3.23 15.67
CA ARG A 423 0.64 -2.84 17.00
C ARG A 423 1.73 -2.41 17.97
N LYS A 424 2.92 -3.00 17.83
CA LYS A 424 4.09 -2.68 18.64
C LYS A 424 4.79 -1.41 18.19
N LEU A 425 4.54 -0.98 16.95
CA LEU A 425 5.17 0.22 16.41
C LEU A 425 4.59 1.44 17.12
N THR A 426 5.49 2.30 17.58
CA THR A 426 5.15 3.56 18.22
C THR A 426 5.71 4.73 17.40
N SER A 427 5.11 5.91 17.55
CA SER A 427 5.54 7.12 16.83
C SER A 427 7.01 7.46 17.13
N PRO A 428 7.77 8.04 16.19
CA PRO A 428 9.13 8.50 16.48
C PRO A 428 9.10 9.74 17.40
N GLN A 429 9.86 9.73 18.48
CA GLN A 429 10.08 10.91 19.31
C GLN A 429 11.17 11.79 18.72
N TRP A 430 11.12 13.10 18.96
CA TRP A 430 12.16 14.04 18.54
C TRP A 430 13.51 13.74 19.21
N PRO A 431 14.54 13.34 18.43
CA PRO A 431 15.83 12.94 19.02
C PRO A 431 16.70 14.17 19.33
N GLU A 432 16.57 14.77 20.52
CA GLU A 432 17.38 15.93 20.95
C GLU A 432 18.91 15.68 21.00
N HIS A 433 19.35 14.43 20.84
CA HIS A 433 20.76 14.06 20.72
C HIS A 433 21.30 14.18 19.28
N ILE A 434 20.41 14.33 18.28
CA ILE A 434 20.74 14.53 16.86
C ILE A 434 20.23 15.89 16.39
N LEU A 435 18.97 16.20 16.73
CA LEU A 435 18.29 17.44 16.36
C LEU A 435 18.42 18.49 17.47
N PRO A 436 18.19 19.79 17.16
CA PRO A 436 18.20 20.84 18.18
C PRO A 436 17.29 20.51 19.37
N LYS A 437 17.71 20.92 20.57
CA LYS A 437 16.90 20.77 21.79
C LYS A 437 15.59 21.54 21.64
N ILE A 438 14.53 20.98 22.20
CA ILE A 438 13.22 21.60 22.26
C ILE A 438 13.28 22.78 23.24
N ASP A 439 12.89 23.96 22.76
CA ASP A 439 12.67 25.13 23.62
C ASP A 439 11.43 24.90 24.48
N ARG A 440 11.67 24.63 25.76
CA ARG A 440 10.62 24.29 26.72
C ARG A 440 9.62 25.42 26.95
N ALA A 441 10.04 26.68 26.87
CA ALA A 441 9.13 27.81 27.06
C ALA A 441 8.17 27.93 25.87
N ARG A 442 8.72 27.84 24.65
CA ARG A 442 7.92 27.82 23.41
C ARG A 442 6.99 26.61 23.34
N MET A 443 7.48 25.42 23.69
CA MET A 443 6.69 24.19 23.75
C MET A 443 5.46 24.33 24.67
N VAL A 444 5.62 24.94 25.85
CA VAL A 444 4.49 25.17 26.79
C VAL A 444 3.49 26.18 26.23
N ASN A 445 3.94 27.24 25.58
CA ASN A 445 3.04 28.19 24.91
C ASN A 445 2.31 27.52 23.72
N GLY A 446 3.04 26.73 22.94
CA GLY A 446 2.51 25.95 21.83
C GLY A 446 1.45 24.94 22.26
N ALA A 447 1.62 24.30 23.41
CA ALA A 447 0.61 23.40 23.97
C ALA A 447 -0.73 24.12 24.19
N LYS A 448 -0.71 25.36 24.70
CA LYS A 448 -1.93 26.18 24.89
C LYS A 448 -2.59 26.51 23.54
N LEU A 449 -1.80 26.87 22.55
CA LEU A 449 -2.28 27.11 21.19
C LEU A 449 -2.87 25.85 20.57
N PHE A 450 -2.22 24.70 20.74
CA PHE A 450 -2.73 23.41 20.25
C PHE A 450 -4.09 23.07 20.85
N SER A 451 -4.26 23.26 22.17
CA SER A 451 -5.56 23.07 22.83
C SER A 451 -6.67 23.95 22.25
N GLN A 452 -6.34 25.16 21.80
CA GLN A 452 -7.31 26.11 21.23
C GLN A 452 -7.61 25.86 19.74
N TYR A 453 -6.57 25.60 18.93
CA TYR A 453 -6.68 25.58 17.46
C TYR A 453 -6.75 24.18 16.86
N CYS A 454 -6.34 23.14 17.57
CA CYS A 454 -6.05 21.83 16.96
C CYS A 454 -6.77 20.66 17.66
N ALA A 455 -6.85 20.67 18.99
CA ALA A 455 -7.29 19.52 19.79
C ALA A 455 -8.74 19.07 19.53
N SER A 456 -9.58 19.94 18.98
CA SER A 456 -10.97 19.61 18.59
C SER A 456 -11.05 18.55 17.48
N CYS A 457 -10.03 18.53 16.59
CA CYS A 457 -9.94 17.60 15.46
C CYS A 457 -8.82 16.57 15.66
N HIS A 458 -7.66 17.01 16.14
CA HIS A 458 -6.47 16.18 16.33
C HIS A 458 -6.43 15.64 17.76
N GLY A 459 -7.07 14.49 17.97
CA GLY A 459 -7.12 13.83 19.27
C GLY A 459 -5.72 13.52 19.83
N HIS A 460 -5.56 13.65 21.14
CA HIS A 460 -4.37 13.20 21.86
C HIS A 460 -4.45 11.69 22.10
N ILE A 461 -3.32 10.99 21.93
CA ILE A 461 -3.18 9.58 22.30
C ILE A 461 -1.91 9.38 23.11
N GLU A 462 -1.98 8.48 24.08
CA GLU A 462 -0.80 8.03 24.81
C GLU A 462 -0.04 7.01 23.95
N ARG A 463 1.12 7.43 23.43
CA ARG A 463 1.93 6.66 22.47
C ARG A 463 2.20 5.20 22.88
N ILE A 464 2.47 4.97 24.16
CA ILE A 464 2.90 3.65 24.67
C ILE A 464 1.74 2.83 25.26
N ASP A 465 0.54 3.40 25.34
CA ASP A 465 -0.63 2.70 25.85
C ASP A 465 -0.98 1.56 24.87
N PRO A 466 -0.93 0.28 25.31
CA PRO A 466 -1.27 -0.85 24.46
C PRO A 466 -2.76 -0.88 24.08
N ASP A 467 -3.62 -0.28 24.93
CA ASP A 467 -5.07 -0.26 24.76
C ASP A 467 -5.58 0.99 24.04
N ARG A 468 -4.67 1.88 23.61
CA ARG A 468 -5.04 3.11 22.89
C ARG A 468 -5.92 2.81 21.68
N ARG A 469 -6.91 3.68 21.46
CA ARG A 469 -7.82 3.65 20.30
C ARG A 469 -7.87 5.02 19.65
N VAL A 470 -7.88 5.03 18.33
CA VAL A 470 -7.96 6.26 17.55
C VAL A 470 -9.33 6.33 16.89
N VAL A 471 -10.12 7.31 17.31
CA VAL A 471 -11.38 7.64 16.66
C VAL A 471 -11.11 8.69 15.59
N ALA A 472 -11.28 8.31 14.32
CA ALA A 472 -11.09 9.23 13.20
C ALA A 472 -12.16 10.34 13.21
N LYS A 473 -11.72 11.60 13.20
CA LYS A 473 -12.60 12.76 13.02
C LYS A 473 -12.67 13.12 11.54
N MET A 474 -13.79 12.81 10.91
CA MET A 474 -14.04 13.10 9.50
C MET A 474 -14.45 14.56 9.32
N ILE A 475 -13.87 15.23 8.32
CA ILE A 475 -14.21 16.60 7.94
C ILE A 475 -14.46 16.62 6.44
N ASP A 476 -15.65 17.10 6.03
CA ASP A 476 -16.06 17.21 4.64
C ASP A 476 -15.08 18.05 3.84
N THR A 477 -14.77 17.62 2.62
CA THR A 477 -13.83 18.31 1.72
C THR A 477 -14.22 19.76 1.44
N SER A 478 -15.52 20.05 1.37
CA SER A 478 -16.03 21.42 1.20
C SER A 478 -15.83 22.29 2.44
N SER A 479 -15.82 21.68 3.64
CA SER A 479 -15.63 22.38 4.92
C SER A 479 -14.16 22.61 5.24
N ILE A 480 -13.30 21.61 5.02
CA ILE A 480 -11.86 21.72 5.29
C ILE A 480 -11.13 22.53 4.21
N GLY A 481 -11.66 22.57 2.98
CA GLY A 481 -11.14 23.36 1.87
C GLY A 481 -9.83 22.86 1.24
N THR A 482 -9.28 21.72 1.71
CA THR A 482 -8.11 21.08 1.09
C THR A 482 -8.48 20.41 -0.22
N ASP A 483 -7.49 20.12 -1.07
CA ASP A 483 -7.70 19.50 -2.39
C ASP A 483 -8.68 18.32 -2.34
N SER A 484 -9.78 18.38 -3.11
CA SER A 484 -10.84 17.37 -3.08
C SER A 484 -10.60 16.20 -4.02
N LYS A 485 -9.60 16.24 -4.91
CA LYS A 485 -9.52 15.36 -6.09
C LYS A 485 -9.54 13.88 -5.74
N MET A 486 -8.78 13.47 -4.72
CA MET A 486 -8.74 12.07 -4.31
C MET A 486 -10.09 11.58 -3.79
N ALA A 487 -10.74 12.39 -2.94
CA ALA A 487 -12.05 12.07 -2.41
C ALA A 487 -13.13 12.03 -3.50
N THR A 488 -13.12 13.02 -4.41
CA THR A 488 -13.99 13.10 -5.59
C THR A 488 -13.82 11.87 -6.50
N ASN A 489 -12.58 11.53 -6.86
CA ASN A 489 -12.28 10.34 -7.65
C ASN A 489 -12.80 9.06 -6.98
N GLY A 490 -12.76 8.97 -5.64
CA GLY A 490 -13.27 7.84 -4.88
C GLY A 490 -14.78 7.57 -5.07
N ILE A 491 -15.56 8.59 -5.43
CA ILE A 491 -17.00 8.49 -5.72
C ILE A 491 -17.26 8.43 -7.23
N GLU A 492 -16.60 9.29 -8.00
CA GLU A 492 -16.87 9.44 -9.44
C GLU A 492 -16.33 8.28 -10.27
N TYR A 493 -15.25 7.62 -9.81
CA TYR A 493 -14.65 6.55 -10.60
C TYR A 493 -15.56 5.35 -10.67
N ALA A 494 -15.80 4.90 -11.89
CA ALA A 494 -16.58 3.73 -12.23
C ALA A 494 -15.80 2.84 -13.18
N GLY A 495 -16.33 1.66 -13.43
CA GLY A 495 -15.81 0.80 -14.48
C GLY A 495 -16.76 -0.33 -14.82
N TYR A 496 -16.37 -1.11 -15.82
CA TYR A 496 -17.13 -2.28 -16.24
C TYR A 496 -17.00 -3.38 -15.19
N SER A 497 -18.14 -3.94 -14.76
CA SER A 497 -18.15 -4.99 -13.72
C SER A 497 -17.64 -6.34 -14.21
N GLY A 498 -17.72 -6.60 -15.52
CA GLY A 498 -17.20 -7.79 -16.17
C GLY A 498 -17.63 -9.08 -15.47
N ILE A 499 -16.67 -9.86 -14.97
CA ILE A 499 -16.93 -11.14 -14.27
C ILE A 499 -17.67 -10.98 -12.93
N LEU A 500 -17.75 -9.76 -12.38
CA LEU A 500 -18.47 -9.45 -11.14
C LEU A 500 -19.91 -8.98 -11.39
N ARG A 501 -20.34 -8.90 -12.65
CA ARG A 501 -21.69 -8.47 -13.01
C ARG A 501 -22.74 -9.35 -12.31
N ASN A 502 -23.82 -8.71 -11.85
CA ASN A 502 -24.94 -9.31 -11.12
C ASN A 502 -24.61 -9.82 -9.71
N GLN A 503 -23.40 -9.59 -9.21
CA GLN A 503 -23.11 -9.82 -7.78
C GLN A 503 -23.62 -8.65 -6.93
N TYR A 504 -23.88 -8.93 -5.66
CA TYR A 504 -24.27 -7.93 -4.67
C TYR A 504 -23.07 -7.61 -3.79
N VAL A 505 -22.81 -6.33 -3.56
CA VAL A 505 -21.79 -5.85 -2.64
C VAL A 505 -22.44 -5.06 -1.50
N GLY A 506 -22.10 -5.42 -0.26
CA GLY A 506 -22.53 -4.67 0.91
C GLY A 506 -21.85 -3.31 0.97
N VAL A 507 -22.65 -2.27 1.13
CA VAL A 507 -22.26 -0.90 1.46
C VAL A 507 -22.94 -0.51 2.77
N SER A 508 -22.57 0.64 3.34
CA SER A 508 -23.11 1.12 4.63
C SER A 508 -24.65 1.22 4.64
N THR A 509 -25.28 1.51 3.49
CA THR A 509 -26.72 1.73 3.36
C THR A 509 -27.51 0.53 2.85
N GLY A 510 -26.86 -0.62 2.60
CA GLY A 510 -27.50 -1.82 2.09
C GLY A 510 -26.66 -2.58 1.06
N ASN A 511 -27.30 -3.31 0.16
CA ASN A 511 -26.60 -4.05 -0.89
C ASN A 511 -26.72 -3.32 -2.23
N LEU A 512 -25.57 -3.06 -2.86
CA LEU A 512 -25.48 -2.54 -4.22
C LEU A 512 -25.39 -3.71 -5.22
N LEU A 513 -26.29 -3.75 -6.21
CA LEU A 513 -26.20 -4.68 -7.35
C LEU A 513 -25.19 -4.15 -8.37
N LEU A 514 -24.18 -4.96 -8.70
CA LEU A 514 -23.18 -4.62 -9.71
C LEU A 514 -23.77 -4.78 -11.12
N GLN A 515 -24.23 -3.67 -11.70
CA GLN A 515 -24.73 -3.60 -13.08
C GLN A 515 -23.58 -3.65 -14.10
N ARG A 516 -23.86 -3.41 -15.40
CA ARG A 516 -22.83 -3.43 -16.47
C ARG A 516 -21.64 -2.50 -16.16
N GLN A 517 -21.94 -1.30 -15.66
CA GLN A 517 -20.97 -0.43 -15.02
C GLN A 517 -21.37 -0.23 -13.56
N ALA A 518 -20.38 -0.10 -12.70
CA ALA A 518 -20.57 0.13 -11.27
C ALA A 518 -19.45 1.01 -10.72
N PRO A 519 -19.66 1.67 -9.56
CA PRO A 519 -18.61 2.42 -8.88
C PRO A 519 -17.38 1.53 -8.66
N ALA A 520 -16.19 2.04 -9.02
CA ALA A 520 -14.92 1.33 -8.87
C ALA A 520 -14.69 0.92 -7.41
N ALA A 521 -15.21 1.73 -6.49
CA ALA A 521 -15.35 1.43 -5.10
C ALA A 521 -15.99 0.05 -4.81
N GLY A 522 -17.18 -0.21 -5.32
CA GLY A 522 -17.89 -1.47 -5.10
C GLY A 522 -17.21 -2.65 -5.79
N LEU A 523 -16.63 -2.42 -6.98
CA LEU A 523 -15.86 -3.42 -7.72
C LEU A 523 -14.63 -3.89 -6.94
N LEU A 524 -13.88 -2.96 -6.35
CA LEU A 524 -12.75 -3.27 -5.48
C LEU A 524 -13.17 -4.05 -4.24
N THR A 525 -14.25 -3.64 -3.57
CA THR A 525 -14.77 -4.35 -2.39
C THR A 525 -15.15 -5.79 -2.73
N SER A 526 -15.81 -6.03 -3.87
CA SER A 526 -16.16 -7.38 -4.30
C SER A 526 -14.92 -8.21 -4.68
N ALA A 527 -13.99 -7.65 -5.45
CA ALA A 527 -12.76 -8.33 -5.84
C ALA A 527 -11.91 -8.76 -4.63
N THR A 528 -11.71 -7.83 -3.68
CA THR A 528 -10.90 -8.09 -2.47
C THR A 528 -11.54 -9.10 -1.53
N ARG A 529 -12.87 -9.01 -1.33
CA ARG A 529 -13.60 -10.02 -0.56
C ARG A 529 -13.38 -11.41 -1.16
N ASN A 530 -13.56 -11.55 -2.47
CA ASN A 530 -13.40 -12.83 -3.14
C ASN A 530 -11.97 -13.39 -2.99
N VAL A 531 -10.93 -12.57 -3.21
CA VAL A 531 -9.53 -12.94 -2.99
C VAL A 531 -9.28 -13.40 -1.55
N VAL A 532 -9.74 -12.63 -0.55
CA VAL A 532 -9.57 -12.98 0.86
C VAL A 532 -10.32 -14.27 1.20
N THR A 533 -11.46 -14.56 0.55
CA THR A 533 -12.26 -15.77 0.80
C THR A 533 -11.79 -17.01 0.04
N THR A 534 -10.97 -16.89 -0.99
CA THR A 534 -10.38 -18.01 -1.76
C THR A 534 -9.10 -18.58 -1.11
N PRO A 535 -8.96 -19.92 -0.96
CA PRO A 535 -7.79 -20.56 -0.35
C PRO A 535 -6.50 -20.40 -1.15
N ASP A 536 -5.37 -20.41 -0.44
CA ASP A 536 -4.02 -20.36 -1.02
C ASP A 536 -3.72 -21.65 -1.83
N PRO A 537 -3.30 -21.52 -3.10
CA PRO A 537 -3.05 -22.64 -4.02
C PRO A 537 -1.73 -23.38 -3.80
N ASP A 538 -0.75 -22.84 -3.08
CA ASP A 538 0.61 -23.41 -2.99
C ASP A 538 0.79 -24.40 -1.82
N LYS A 539 -0.23 -24.58 -0.97
CA LYS A 539 -0.17 -25.45 0.22
C LYS A 539 -0.78 -26.84 -0.01
N TRP A 540 -0.61 -27.82 0.88
CA TRP A 540 -1.27 -29.14 0.75
C TRP A 540 -2.71 -29.13 1.33
N PHE A 541 -3.66 -29.89 0.76
CA PHE A 541 -5.11 -29.78 1.02
C PHE A 541 -5.53 -29.77 2.50
N VAL A 542 -5.03 -30.70 3.33
CA VAL A 542 -5.38 -30.76 4.77
C VAL A 542 -4.78 -29.58 5.53
N ARG A 543 -3.54 -29.20 5.18
CA ARG A 543 -2.85 -28.03 5.76
C ARG A 543 -3.54 -26.72 5.38
N ARG A 544 -4.07 -26.61 4.15
CA ARG A 544 -4.90 -25.47 3.71
C ARG A 544 -6.12 -25.29 4.61
N TRP A 545 -6.85 -26.37 4.92
CA TRP A 545 -8.08 -26.30 5.71
C TRP A 545 -7.82 -25.99 7.19
N VAL A 546 -6.79 -26.59 7.80
CA VAL A 546 -6.44 -26.35 9.20
C VAL A 546 -5.83 -24.96 9.40
N GLU A 547 -4.83 -24.56 8.58
CA GLU A 547 -4.22 -23.24 8.69
C GLU A 547 -5.25 -22.13 8.44
N ARG A 548 -6.20 -22.33 7.52
CA ARG A 548 -7.19 -21.30 7.18
C ARG A 548 -8.32 -21.17 8.20
N SER A 549 -8.79 -22.28 8.77
CA SER A 549 -9.73 -22.25 9.90
C SER A 549 -9.12 -21.50 11.09
N LEU A 550 -7.85 -21.79 11.38
CA LEU A 550 -7.08 -21.08 12.39
C LEU A 550 -6.86 -19.62 11.98
N ASP A 551 -6.55 -19.34 10.71
CA ASP A 551 -6.26 -17.98 10.27
C ASP A 551 -7.47 -17.07 10.32
N PHE A 552 -8.64 -17.55 9.91
CA PHE A 552 -9.91 -16.84 10.08
C PHE A 552 -10.26 -16.65 11.56
N ALA A 553 -10.15 -17.70 12.37
CA ALA A 553 -10.40 -17.61 13.82
C ALA A 553 -9.47 -16.58 14.47
N TYR A 554 -8.16 -16.69 14.26
CA TYR A 554 -7.17 -15.75 14.79
C TYR A 554 -7.36 -14.34 14.27
N THR A 555 -7.80 -14.12 13.02
CA THR A 555 -8.04 -12.75 12.51
C THR A 555 -9.19 -12.08 13.26
N PHE A 556 -10.27 -12.82 13.55
CA PHE A 556 -11.39 -12.31 14.34
C PHE A 556 -11.04 -12.09 15.81
N PHE A 557 -10.23 -12.97 16.43
CA PHE A 557 -9.86 -12.84 17.85
C PHE A 557 -8.67 -11.91 18.10
N ASP A 558 -7.74 -11.78 17.14
CA ASP A 558 -6.61 -10.88 17.27
C ASP A 558 -7.06 -9.43 17.05
N ASN A 559 -8.08 -9.13 16.22
CA ASN A 559 -8.53 -7.75 15.99
C ASN A 559 -9.36 -7.20 17.15
N GLU A 560 -8.79 -6.26 17.92
CA GLU A 560 -9.46 -5.65 19.06
C GLU A 560 -10.30 -4.42 18.68
N VAL A 561 -10.14 -3.89 17.46
CA VAL A 561 -10.97 -2.79 16.96
C VAL A 561 -12.32 -3.35 16.53
N GLN A 562 -13.39 -2.79 17.09
CA GLN A 562 -14.77 -3.11 16.75
C GLN A 562 -15.34 -2.05 15.81
N SER A 563 -16.35 -2.45 15.04
CA SER A 563 -17.05 -1.53 14.15
C SER A 563 -17.68 -0.41 14.97
N SER A 564 -17.47 0.83 14.55
CA SER A 564 -17.94 2.04 15.22
C SER A 564 -18.66 2.95 14.22
N LEU A 565 -19.30 4.02 14.71
CA LEU A 565 -19.84 5.07 13.84
C LEU A 565 -18.72 6.04 13.45
N LYS A 566 -18.70 6.51 12.19
CA LYS A 566 -17.86 7.63 11.78
C LYS A 566 -18.25 8.89 12.55
N HIS A 567 -17.27 9.60 13.09
CA HIS A 567 -17.45 10.84 13.84
C HIS A 567 -16.99 12.06 13.03
N GLY A 568 -17.52 13.24 13.34
CA GLY A 568 -17.11 14.52 12.75
C GLY A 568 -18.18 15.15 11.86
N ASN A 569 -17.78 16.12 11.04
CA ASN A 569 -18.67 16.86 10.14
C ASN A 569 -18.46 16.34 8.71
N TYR A 570 -19.26 15.37 8.28
CA TYR A 570 -19.20 14.76 6.96
C TYR A 570 -20.60 14.43 6.45
N THR A 571 -20.75 14.26 5.14
CA THR A 571 -22.01 13.86 4.53
C THR A 571 -22.24 12.34 4.70
N PRO A 572 -23.27 11.87 5.43
CA PRO A 572 -23.51 10.44 5.61
C PRO A 572 -23.89 9.75 4.29
N ASP A 573 -23.60 8.45 4.20
CA ASP A 573 -24.06 7.65 3.05
C ASP A 573 -25.60 7.55 3.06
N THR A 574 -26.21 7.64 1.88
CA THR A 574 -27.65 7.43 1.67
C THR A 574 -27.90 6.37 0.62
N SER A 575 -29.15 5.95 0.46
CA SER A 575 -29.56 5.03 -0.61
C SER A 575 -29.23 5.59 -2.00
N ASP A 576 -29.36 6.91 -2.16
CA ASP A 576 -29.10 7.62 -3.42
C ASP A 576 -27.59 7.84 -3.65
N ASN A 577 -26.85 8.08 -2.57
CA ASN A 577 -25.40 8.32 -2.60
C ASN A 577 -24.68 7.40 -1.59
N PRO A 578 -24.45 6.11 -1.93
CA PRO A 578 -23.95 5.10 -1.00
C PRO A 578 -22.47 5.25 -0.60
N PHE A 579 -21.79 6.25 -1.15
CA PHE A 579 -20.39 6.56 -0.85
C PHE A 579 -20.19 8.04 -0.46
N ALA A 580 -21.25 8.82 -0.17
CA ALA A 580 -21.10 10.24 0.17
C ALA A 580 -20.13 10.50 1.34
N SER A 581 -20.02 9.57 2.28
CA SER A 581 -19.19 9.68 3.49
C SER A 581 -17.69 9.62 3.25
N ILE A 582 -17.24 9.41 2.01
CA ILE A 582 -15.82 9.47 1.63
C ILE A 582 -15.45 10.77 0.92
N LEU A 583 -16.39 11.72 0.74
CA LEU A 583 -16.09 13.14 0.40
C LEU A 583 -15.57 13.92 1.61
N ALA A 584 -14.73 13.29 2.42
CA ALA A 584 -14.19 13.82 3.64
C ALA A 584 -12.74 13.38 3.81
N TYR A 585 -11.99 14.08 4.67
CA TYR A 585 -10.69 13.65 5.14
C TYR A 585 -10.68 13.47 6.64
N LYS A 586 -9.92 12.48 7.12
CA LYS A 586 -9.77 12.24 8.54
C LYS A 586 -8.69 13.14 9.14
N ALA A 587 -9.01 13.85 10.22
CA ALA A 587 -8.02 14.32 11.16
C ALA A 587 -7.56 13.13 12.03
N ARG A 588 -6.24 12.98 12.17
CA ARG A 588 -5.60 11.90 12.93
C ARG A 588 -4.72 12.49 14.05
N PRO A 589 -4.37 11.71 15.08
CA PRO A 589 -3.38 12.12 16.08
C PRO A 589 -2.06 12.52 15.42
N LEU A 590 -1.39 13.51 16.01
CA LEU A 590 -0.19 14.12 15.45
C LEU A 590 1.11 13.59 16.08
N ASN A 591 1.06 12.47 16.80
CA ASN A 591 2.27 11.86 17.34
C ASN A 591 3.27 11.53 16.22
N GLY A 592 4.53 11.95 16.38
CA GLY A 592 5.57 11.77 15.37
C GLY A 592 5.40 12.62 14.10
N ILE A 593 4.50 13.62 14.08
CA ILE A 593 4.21 14.42 12.87
C ILE A 593 5.43 15.17 12.32
N TRP A 594 6.42 15.45 13.17
CA TRP A 594 7.67 16.09 12.74
C TRP A 594 8.40 15.29 11.64
N ALA A 595 8.19 13.97 11.60
CA ALA A 595 8.88 13.03 10.75
C ALA A 595 8.12 12.67 9.45
N THR A 596 7.04 13.40 9.10
CA THR A 596 6.10 12.98 8.05
C THR A 596 5.95 14.00 6.92
N ALA A 597 6.88 14.93 6.76
CA ALA A 597 6.85 15.89 5.66
C ALA A 597 6.95 15.17 4.30
N PRO A 598 6.36 15.73 3.23
CA PRO A 598 5.52 16.93 3.20
C PRO A 598 4.11 16.71 3.78
N TYR A 599 3.43 17.81 4.14
CA TYR A 599 2.16 17.84 4.88
C TYR A 599 0.92 17.98 3.99
N LEU A 600 -0.24 17.75 4.61
CA LEU A 600 -1.54 17.47 3.98
C LEU A 600 -1.60 16.09 3.30
N HIS A 601 -2.81 15.64 2.97
CA HIS A 601 -3.05 14.32 2.38
C HIS A 601 -2.35 14.13 1.03
N ASN A 602 -2.06 15.23 0.32
CA ASN A 602 -1.41 15.26 -0.98
C ASN A 602 0.00 15.88 -0.94
N GLY A 603 0.61 16.02 0.24
CA GLY A 603 2.00 16.49 0.40
C GLY A 603 2.29 17.84 -0.25
N SER A 604 1.31 18.73 -0.25
CA SER A 604 1.34 19.99 -0.98
C SER A 604 1.86 21.17 -0.14
N VAL A 605 2.25 20.91 1.12
CA VAL A 605 2.85 21.89 2.03
C VAL A 605 4.19 21.36 2.56
N PRO A 606 5.34 22.03 2.33
CA PRO A 606 6.65 21.44 2.58
C PRO A 606 7.02 21.30 4.07
N THR A 607 6.57 22.21 4.93
CA THR A 607 6.96 22.25 6.35
C THR A 607 5.76 22.48 7.28
N LEU A 608 5.87 22.14 8.57
CA LEU A 608 4.82 22.45 9.55
C LEU A 608 4.64 23.96 9.71
N TYR A 609 5.73 24.73 9.65
CA TYR A 609 5.62 26.19 9.69
C TYR A 609 4.76 26.72 8.53
N ASP A 610 5.02 26.23 7.31
CA ASP A 610 4.27 26.64 6.13
C ASP A 610 2.80 26.16 6.19
N LEU A 611 2.51 25.03 6.87
CA LEU A 611 1.13 24.57 7.10
C LEU A 611 0.32 25.60 7.90
N LEU A 612 0.96 26.35 8.79
CA LEU A 612 0.31 27.39 9.60
C LEU A 612 0.15 28.73 8.85
N LEU A 613 0.75 28.86 7.66
CA LEU A 613 0.58 30.03 6.81
C LEU A 613 -0.72 29.94 5.98
N PRO A 614 -1.31 31.09 5.61
CA PRO A 614 -2.39 31.13 4.65
C PRO A 614 -1.92 30.77 3.23
N LYS A 615 -2.83 30.24 2.41
CA LYS A 615 -2.66 30.15 0.96
C LYS A 615 -2.92 31.52 0.34
N ARG A 616 -1.99 32.09 -0.42
CA ARG A 616 -2.19 33.40 -1.04
C ARG A 616 -3.45 33.45 -1.91
N GLN A 617 -4.28 34.48 -1.72
CA GLN A 617 -5.51 34.76 -2.46
C GLN A 617 -5.45 36.14 -3.14
N PRO A 618 -6.24 36.38 -4.20
CA PRO A 618 -6.37 37.71 -4.79
C PRO A 618 -6.81 38.75 -3.75
N GLY A 619 -6.09 39.87 -3.68
CA GLY A 619 -6.35 40.96 -2.71
C GLY A 619 -5.52 40.88 -1.43
N ASP A 620 -4.80 39.78 -1.20
CA ASP A 620 -3.84 39.68 -0.10
C ASP A 620 -2.65 40.66 -0.25
N PRO A 621 -2.10 41.18 0.87
CA PRO A 621 -0.89 42.00 0.86
C PRO A 621 0.28 41.32 0.13
N VAL A 622 1.07 42.11 -0.60
CA VAL A 622 2.27 41.58 -1.29
C VAL A 622 3.32 41.11 -0.29
N GLU A 623 3.49 41.83 0.81
CA GLU A 623 4.52 41.61 1.84
C GLU A 623 4.13 40.58 2.92
N GLY A 624 3.04 39.82 2.73
CA GLY A 624 2.62 38.79 3.68
C GLY A 624 3.45 37.51 3.61
N GLU A 625 3.43 36.71 4.67
CA GLU A 625 3.96 35.33 4.66
C GLU A 625 2.85 34.37 4.19
N TYR A 626 3.11 33.61 3.10
CA TYR A 626 2.15 32.68 2.50
C TYR A 626 2.78 31.31 2.27
N ARG A 627 1.93 30.28 2.14
CA ARG A 627 2.34 28.98 1.60
C ARG A 627 2.95 29.16 0.21
N PRO A 628 4.03 28.45 -0.13
CA PRO A 628 4.63 28.54 -1.46
C PRO A 628 3.65 28.02 -2.53
N ASP A 629 3.58 28.71 -3.67
CA ASP A 629 2.81 28.24 -4.82
C ASP A 629 3.53 27.13 -5.57
N GLU A 630 4.86 27.14 -5.52
CA GLU A 630 5.76 26.16 -6.10
C GLU A 630 6.95 25.91 -5.19
N PHE A 631 7.43 24.67 -5.12
CA PHE A 631 8.61 24.31 -4.33
C PHE A 631 9.25 23.02 -4.85
N MET A 632 10.53 22.80 -4.52
CA MET A 632 11.22 21.57 -4.89
C MET A 632 10.89 20.44 -3.92
N VAL A 633 10.75 19.23 -4.45
CA VAL A 633 10.55 17.98 -3.67
C VAL A 633 11.57 16.93 -4.10
N GLY A 634 12.04 16.12 -3.15
CA GLY A 634 12.95 14.99 -3.40
C GLY A 634 14.14 14.92 -2.45
N SER A 635 14.61 16.04 -1.90
CA SER A 635 15.72 16.02 -0.94
C SER A 635 15.31 15.32 0.37
N ARG A 636 16.27 14.64 1.02
CA ARG A 636 16.10 14.11 2.38
C ARG A 636 16.60 15.08 3.46
N ALA A 637 17.21 16.19 3.07
CA ALA A 637 17.73 17.18 4.00
C ALA A 637 16.60 17.78 4.86
N PHE A 638 16.73 17.65 6.17
CA PHE A 638 15.71 18.04 7.14
C PHE A 638 15.97 19.46 7.67
N ASP A 639 14.93 20.29 7.65
CA ASP A 639 14.91 21.60 8.30
C ASP A 639 14.25 21.46 9.69
N PRO A 640 15.00 21.52 10.80
CA PRO A 640 14.44 21.38 12.14
C PRO A 640 13.77 22.67 12.65
N VAL A 641 13.94 23.81 11.98
CA VAL A 641 13.34 25.09 12.38
C VAL A 641 11.91 25.15 11.86
N LYS A 642 11.72 24.97 10.55
CA LYS A 642 10.38 24.92 9.95
C LYS A 642 9.69 23.57 10.11
N VAL A 643 10.47 22.52 10.43
CA VAL A 643 10.05 21.12 10.55
C VAL A 643 9.49 20.59 9.23
N GLY A 644 10.40 20.11 8.39
CA GLY A 644 10.07 19.49 7.11
C GLY A 644 11.31 19.22 6.27
N LEU A 645 11.11 18.90 5.00
CA LEU A 645 12.21 18.70 4.06
C LEU A 645 12.59 20.02 3.40
N LYS A 646 13.89 20.20 3.11
CA LYS A 646 14.37 21.35 2.35
C LYS A 646 13.66 21.39 1.00
N SER A 647 13.17 22.56 0.63
CA SER A 647 12.31 22.75 -0.55
C SER A 647 12.84 23.79 -1.55
N THR A 648 14.06 24.29 -1.33
CA THR A 648 14.76 25.28 -2.15
C THR A 648 16.22 24.88 -2.38
N ASP A 649 16.86 25.48 -3.38
CA ASP A 649 18.31 25.40 -3.61
C ASP A 649 18.83 23.99 -3.93
N TYR A 650 18.09 23.23 -4.75
CA TYR A 650 18.54 22.00 -5.40
C TYR A 650 17.71 21.70 -6.66
N ASP A 651 18.22 20.87 -7.57
CA ASP A 651 17.54 20.48 -8.82
C ASP A 651 16.61 19.28 -8.60
N GLY A 652 15.49 19.53 -7.92
CA GLY A 652 14.48 18.54 -7.55
C GLY A 652 13.30 18.44 -8.50
N PHE A 653 12.24 17.74 -8.05
CA PHE A 653 10.94 17.78 -8.72
C PHE A 653 10.23 19.08 -8.36
N LEU A 654 9.96 19.94 -9.36
CA LEU A 654 9.21 21.17 -9.16
C LEU A 654 7.72 20.87 -8.94
N PHE A 655 7.28 21.00 -7.70
CA PHE A 655 5.89 20.81 -7.31
C PHE A 655 5.08 22.09 -7.53
N ARG A 656 3.92 21.97 -8.21
CA ARG A 656 3.03 23.09 -8.53
C ARG A 656 1.66 22.91 -7.89
N THR A 657 1.29 23.86 -7.03
CA THR A 657 0.09 23.75 -6.17
C THR A 657 -1.20 24.21 -6.84
N HIS A 658 -1.14 24.78 -8.06
CA HIS A 658 -2.35 25.23 -8.77
C HIS A 658 -3.07 24.08 -9.52
N ILE A 659 -2.45 22.91 -9.63
CA ILE A 659 -3.01 21.73 -10.31
C ILE A 659 -4.01 21.06 -9.37
N TRP A 660 -5.22 20.74 -9.84
CA TRP A 660 -6.18 19.96 -9.05
C TRP A 660 -5.66 18.53 -8.83
N GLY A 661 -5.58 18.11 -7.57
CA GLY A 661 -4.78 16.98 -7.07
C GLY A 661 -3.57 17.43 -6.25
N ASN A 662 -3.04 18.63 -6.52
CA ASN A 662 -1.87 19.20 -5.86
C ASN A 662 -2.18 20.48 -5.05
N ASN A 663 -3.46 20.86 -4.91
CA ASN A 663 -3.82 22.09 -4.23
C ASN A 663 -3.39 22.08 -2.76
N ASN A 664 -2.83 23.20 -2.30
CA ASN A 664 -2.37 23.41 -0.93
C ASN A 664 -3.19 24.44 -0.15
N GLY A 665 -4.42 24.70 -0.57
CA GLY A 665 -5.42 25.47 0.17
C GLY A 665 -6.07 24.64 1.28
N GLY A 666 -6.94 25.27 2.06
CA GLY A 666 -7.66 24.63 3.15
C GLY A 666 -6.80 24.32 4.36
N HIS A 667 -7.44 23.85 5.44
CA HIS A 667 -6.79 23.69 6.74
C HIS A 667 -6.04 24.99 7.15
N GLU A 668 -6.71 26.12 6.98
CA GLU A 668 -6.23 27.49 7.23
C GLU A 668 -6.68 28.04 8.60
N PHE A 669 -7.02 27.16 9.56
CA PHE A 669 -7.50 27.54 10.90
C PHE A 669 -6.54 28.48 11.64
N ALA A 670 -5.23 28.19 11.58
CA ALA A 670 -4.19 28.99 12.22
C ALA A 670 -3.98 30.37 11.55
N SER A 671 -4.50 30.57 10.34
CA SER A 671 -4.44 31.86 9.63
C SER A 671 -5.69 32.71 9.86
N GLY A 672 -6.68 32.21 10.62
CA GLY A 672 -7.93 32.92 10.90
C GLY A 672 -8.89 33.02 9.70
N ARG A 673 -8.69 32.20 8.65
CA ARG A 673 -9.49 32.24 7.41
C ARG A 673 -10.64 31.26 7.35
N MET A 674 -10.71 30.36 8.33
CA MET A 674 -11.77 29.38 8.41
C MET A 674 -12.21 29.20 9.87
N PRO A 675 -13.50 28.95 10.10
CA PRO A 675 -14.02 28.75 11.45
C PRO A 675 -13.55 27.41 12.01
N GLN A 676 -13.44 27.34 13.33
CA GLN A 676 -13.36 26.09 14.07
C GLN A 676 -14.63 25.24 13.84
N PRO A 677 -14.64 23.95 14.20
CA PRO A 677 -15.80 23.08 14.02
C PRO A 677 -17.10 23.58 14.67
N ASP A 678 -17.01 24.44 15.69
CA ASP A 678 -18.14 25.09 16.36
C ASP A 678 -18.63 26.38 15.67
N GLY A 679 -18.02 26.76 14.55
CA GLY A 679 -18.33 27.96 13.78
C GLY A 679 -17.54 29.21 14.20
N ILE A 680 -16.72 29.15 15.23
CA ILE A 680 -15.99 30.32 15.75
C ILE A 680 -14.72 30.57 14.93
N PHE A 681 -14.53 31.82 14.48
CA PHE A 681 -13.26 32.26 13.90
C PHE A 681 -12.29 32.65 15.01
N LEU A 682 -11.14 31.98 15.05
CA LEU A 682 -10.03 32.38 15.91
C LEU A 682 -9.11 33.37 15.17
N PRO A 683 -8.42 34.27 15.88
CA PRO A 683 -7.46 35.19 15.26
C PRO A 683 -6.33 34.47 14.51
N ALA A 684 -5.78 35.12 13.49
CA ALA A 684 -4.57 34.63 12.82
C ALA A 684 -3.39 34.57 13.81
N LEU A 685 -2.66 33.46 13.81
CA LEU A 685 -1.47 33.31 14.65
C LEU A 685 -0.34 34.23 14.16
N THR A 686 0.23 34.98 15.10
CA THR A 686 1.47 35.71 14.88
C THR A 686 2.62 34.75 14.57
N LYS A 687 3.72 35.28 14.00
CA LYS A 687 4.93 34.50 13.73
C LYS A 687 5.44 33.75 14.96
N GLU A 688 5.51 34.42 16.11
CA GLU A 688 5.97 33.82 17.36
C GLU A 688 5.02 32.70 17.84
N GLN A 689 3.71 32.91 17.73
CA GLN A 689 2.73 31.86 18.07
C GLN A 689 2.84 30.65 17.13
N ARG A 690 3.12 30.86 15.84
CA ARG A 690 3.38 29.77 14.90
C ARG A 690 4.62 28.98 15.27
N LEU A 691 5.72 29.67 15.65
CA LEU A 691 6.93 29.02 16.13
C LEU A 691 6.70 28.26 17.44
N ASP A 692 5.95 28.83 18.38
CA ASP A 692 5.57 28.17 19.63
C ASP A 692 4.78 26.88 19.36
N LEU A 693 3.80 26.94 18.45
CA LEU A 693 3.01 25.77 18.05
C LEU A 693 3.88 24.72 17.35
N VAL A 694 4.76 25.10 16.43
CA VAL A 694 5.72 24.18 15.78
C VAL A 694 6.60 23.50 16.84
N GLU A 695 7.08 24.24 17.85
CA GLU A 695 7.89 23.68 18.92
C GLU A 695 7.14 22.62 19.74
N TYR A 696 5.85 22.85 20.00
CA TYR A 696 5.00 21.83 20.62
C TYR A 696 4.80 20.61 19.71
N LEU A 697 4.58 20.79 18.40
CA LEU A 697 4.42 19.69 17.46
C LEU A 697 5.67 18.79 17.34
N LYS A 698 6.87 19.33 17.60
CA LYS A 698 8.10 18.51 17.73
C LYS A 698 8.01 17.52 18.89
N SER A 699 7.30 17.88 19.96
CA SER A 699 7.24 17.08 21.19
C SER A 699 6.22 15.93 21.15
N LEU A 700 5.37 15.85 20.13
CA LEU A 700 4.26 14.90 20.02
C LEU A 700 4.66 13.50 19.55
#